data_AF-A0A0Q4KCT6-F1
#
_entry.id   AF-A0A0Q4KCT6-F1
#
_cell.length_a   1.000
_cell.length_b   1.000
_cell.length_c   1.000
_cell.angle_alpha   90.00
_cell.angle_beta   90.00
_cell.angle_gamma   90.00
#
_symmetry.space_group_name_H-M   'P 1'
#
loop_
_entity.id
_entity.type
_entity.pdbx_description
1 polymer ?
#
loop_
_entity_poly.entity_id
_entity_poly.type
_entity_poly.pdbx_seq_one_letter_code
_entity_poly.pdbx_strand_id
1 'polypeptide(L)'
;MVARLIAFACLILALAAPAGAQSNGFDLSGPDLSATVTRGGVTLPLGAVPTLKGGDRLTLAMVLPDNQSARYLLVVAFLRGATNPPPKDWFFRAETWKRGKGTLDITVPAGAEQAVLFLAPEAGGGFDAVRDAVRGRPGVFVRAAQDLQQASLDRARLDAFVAGMAAAADSDPDRLPSVAPVLATALRIKLNADCLSRRRDLQATCLSQARDSVVLQAQRGATLTETLTGAPVDIAYRVAATREGGAGFYSPYIGLARDLARLFGAFRSAQYQYVPALALGRGDTVHLQLNTAPSFQNPRSVLVAPLPPIGDVPPPAWRPASGEIQCLTQPGLTLMLDDASLMFATGYARDLALRLTAADGKMLDVPLTAQAATGGLRPTGDLPAVAGPVSAAVLHGRWGFDPFIGPRLLVRLDSAGAWTAPADGVVVVGREHPLSLRGGVAACVTRIALKDADGSLRPAPWKATAPDAVDATLPLAKVKPGGLTLVVERAGTADAATITLTGRVEASRLDRFVIYDGDRTGVLAGARLDQVATLDLAGRRFVPATLTRGGDGDRLELTRDDGGEIARDATEARVRLRDGRTATVAARVAPPRPAVTLVSRDVALAPVPDTRPISLPAGLIPRDASLTFSLRTPGGLTVTDAIEIAAGDDGAATRLTVASGAIQRIGDDIAVARLSPVTAFGPSVTGAIRFRLTRGDVSGDWQPLGQIVRLPALTALDCAPANKGCTLVGRDLFTIAAVGATADLANAVALPAGFVGGRIDLPGLSAKRLFLRLRDAPDAVVETTF
;
A
#
# COMPACT_ATOMS: atom_id res chain seq x y z
N MET A 1 -32.48 -4.85 75.00
CA MET A 1 -30.99 -4.78 74.97
C MET A 1 -30.44 -4.64 73.54
N VAL A 2 -30.96 -5.42 72.57
CA VAL A 2 -30.54 -5.39 71.15
C VAL A 2 -30.71 -4.01 70.49
N ALA A 3 -31.80 -3.29 70.76
CA ALA A 3 -32.03 -1.94 70.20
C ALA A 3 -31.02 -0.89 70.69
N ARG A 4 -30.47 -1.04 71.91
CA ARG A 4 -29.44 -0.12 72.43
C ARG A 4 -28.06 -0.41 71.84
N LEU A 5 -27.75 -1.65 71.48
CA LEU A 5 -26.52 -2.02 70.77
C LEU A 5 -26.51 -1.53 69.31
N ILE A 6 -27.66 -1.54 68.64
CA ILE A 6 -27.79 -1.02 67.27
C ILE A 6 -27.64 0.52 67.26
N ALA A 7 -28.23 1.20 68.23
CA ALA A 7 -28.07 2.66 68.37
C ALA A 7 -26.61 3.06 68.66
N PHE A 8 -25.87 2.26 69.44
CA PHE A 8 -24.46 2.51 69.72
C PHE A 8 -23.56 2.24 68.49
N ALA A 9 -23.88 1.21 67.70
CA ALA A 9 -23.17 0.93 66.45
C ALA A 9 -23.38 2.02 65.38
N CYS A 10 -24.60 2.57 65.26
CA CYS A 10 -24.88 3.68 64.36
C CYS A 10 -24.20 4.99 64.78
N LEU A 11 -24.00 5.22 66.09
CA LEU A 11 -23.31 6.41 66.59
C LEU A 11 -21.78 6.35 66.33
N ILE A 12 -21.19 5.15 66.32
CA ILE A 12 -19.77 4.94 65.98
C ILE A 12 -19.53 5.11 64.47
N LEU A 13 -20.49 4.73 63.61
CA LEU A 13 -20.44 4.97 62.17
C LEU A 13 -20.61 6.45 61.79
N ALA A 14 -21.27 7.27 62.62
CA ALA A 14 -21.43 8.71 62.40
C ALA A 14 -20.21 9.56 62.84
N LEU A 15 -19.29 8.99 63.63
CA LEU A 15 -18.05 9.64 64.07
C LEU A 15 -16.84 9.32 63.18
N ALA A 16 -17.01 8.48 62.15
CA ALA A 16 -16.04 8.36 61.08
C ALA A 16 -16.15 9.61 60.19
N ALA A 17 -15.37 10.64 60.52
CA ALA A 17 -15.12 11.74 59.60
C ALA A 17 -14.74 11.14 58.23
N PRO A 18 -15.21 11.70 57.10
CA PRO A 18 -14.74 11.25 55.80
C PRO A 18 -13.23 11.49 55.80
N ALA A 19 -12.46 10.41 55.87
CA ALA A 19 -11.08 10.47 55.43
C ALA A 19 -11.18 10.88 53.96
N GLY A 20 -10.94 12.16 53.68
CA GLY A 20 -10.97 12.68 52.32
C GLY A 20 -10.12 11.75 51.47
N ALA A 21 -10.74 11.16 50.44
CA ALA A 21 -10.08 10.26 49.53
C ALA A 21 -8.84 10.98 48.99
N GLN A 22 -7.66 10.64 49.50
CA GLN A 22 -6.41 11.14 48.94
C GLN A 22 -6.36 10.63 47.51
N SER A 23 -6.34 11.55 46.53
CA SER A 23 -6.03 11.19 45.17
C SER A 23 -4.67 10.49 45.19
N ASN A 24 -4.59 9.29 44.60
CA ASN A 24 -3.34 8.53 44.58
C ASN A 24 -2.36 9.08 43.51
N GLY A 25 -2.58 10.28 42.99
CA GLY A 25 -1.82 10.88 41.89
C GLY A 25 -1.49 12.36 42.16
N PHE A 26 -0.58 12.93 41.35
CA PHE A 26 -0.22 14.34 41.43
C PHE A 26 -1.17 15.18 40.59
N ASP A 27 -2.26 15.65 41.19
CA ASP A 27 -3.33 16.41 40.52
C ASP A 27 -3.60 17.77 41.17
N LEU A 28 -3.13 18.00 42.40
CA LEU A 28 -3.33 19.25 43.13
C LEU A 28 -2.31 20.30 42.68
N SER A 29 -2.78 21.52 42.39
CA SER A 29 -1.92 22.65 42.06
C SER A 29 -1.18 23.15 43.31
N GLY A 30 0.14 23.25 43.20
CA GLY A 30 1.02 23.84 44.21
C GLY A 30 1.50 25.25 43.82
N PRO A 31 2.43 25.82 44.60
CA PRO A 31 2.99 27.14 44.34
C PRO A 31 3.92 27.14 43.11
N ASP A 32 3.99 28.29 42.44
CA ASP A 32 4.93 28.53 41.35
C ASP A 32 6.27 29.07 41.88
N LEU A 33 7.34 28.75 41.18
CA LEU A 33 8.70 29.18 41.47
C LEU A 33 9.31 29.85 40.26
N SER A 34 9.96 30.99 40.46
CA SER A 34 10.91 31.54 39.49
C SER A 34 12.26 30.92 39.78
N ALA A 35 12.80 30.19 38.80
CA ALA A 35 14.02 29.43 38.97
C ALA A 35 14.90 29.57 37.73
N THR A 36 16.11 30.10 37.90
CA THR A 36 17.08 30.26 36.81
C THR A 36 18.44 29.73 37.21
N VAL A 37 19.18 29.25 36.21
CA VAL A 37 20.54 28.73 36.36
C VAL A 37 21.45 29.57 35.47
N THR A 38 22.58 30.01 35.99
CA THR A 38 23.61 30.70 35.21
C THR A 38 24.87 29.86 35.17
N ARG A 39 25.33 29.51 33.96
CA ARG A 39 26.57 28.77 33.68
C ARG A 39 27.37 29.51 32.61
N GLY A 40 28.61 29.87 32.91
CA GLY A 40 29.50 30.53 31.94
C GLY A 40 28.95 31.82 31.34
N GLY A 41 28.18 32.60 32.12
CA GLY A 41 27.57 33.87 31.68
C GLY A 41 26.25 33.74 30.91
N VAL A 42 25.79 32.51 30.63
CA VAL A 42 24.47 32.25 30.03
C VAL A 42 23.49 31.90 31.14
N THR A 43 22.30 32.50 31.12
CA THR A 43 21.22 32.21 32.08
C THR A 43 20.07 31.49 31.40
N LEU A 44 19.60 30.39 31.97
CA LEU A 44 18.45 29.61 31.48
C LEU A 44 17.41 29.41 32.59
N PRO A 45 16.11 29.35 32.26
CA PRO A 45 15.09 28.92 33.20
C PRO A 45 15.30 27.44 33.57
N LEU A 46 14.98 27.05 34.79
CA LEU A 46 15.23 25.70 35.30
C LEU A 46 14.57 24.60 34.44
N GLY A 47 13.40 24.89 33.85
CA GLY A 47 12.71 23.97 32.93
C GLY A 47 13.46 23.67 31.62
N ALA A 48 14.48 24.47 31.29
CA ALA A 48 15.38 24.25 30.16
C ALA A 48 16.73 23.63 30.57
N VAL A 49 16.90 23.25 31.85
CA VAL A 49 18.16 22.75 32.40
C VAL A 49 18.03 21.27 32.76
N PRO A 50 18.59 20.35 31.95
CA PRO A 50 18.52 18.92 32.22
C PRO A 50 19.41 18.48 33.38
N THR A 51 20.56 19.15 33.57
CA THR A 51 21.49 18.91 34.66
C THR A 51 22.15 20.20 35.16
N LEU A 52 22.45 20.22 36.45
CA LEU A 52 23.31 21.21 37.08
C LEU A 52 24.77 20.73 37.07
N LYS A 53 25.71 21.65 37.21
CA LYS A 53 27.15 21.37 37.41
C LYS A 53 27.67 22.12 38.62
N GLY A 54 28.73 21.60 39.24
CA GLY A 54 29.44 22.32 40.28
C GLY A 54 29.89 23.70 39.78
N GLY A 55 29.61 24.75 40.56
CA GLY A 55 29.88 26.13 40.18
C GLY A 55 28.75 26.85 39.44
N ASP A 56 27.67 26.17 39.04
CA ASP A 56 26.48 26.83 38.50
C ASP A 56 25.88 27.79 39.55
N ARG A 57 25.38 28.95 39.12
CA ARG A 57 24.66 29.89 39.99
C ARG A 57 23.17 29.69 39.84
N LEU A 58 22.53 29.19 40.89
CA LEU A 58 21.11 28.90 40.97
C LEU A 58 20.40 30.05 41.69
N THR A 59 19.45 30.69 41.01
CA THR A 59 18.60 31.74 41.58
C THR A 59 17.17 31.25 41.66
N LEU A 60 16.59 31.28 42.86
CA LEU A 60 15.26 30.74 43.16
C LEU A 60 14.43 31.74 43.97
N ALA A 61 13.19 31.96 43.58
CA ALA A 61 12.23 32.74 44.33
C ALA A 61 10.84 32.13 44.18
N MET A 62 9.98 32.24 45.20
CA MET A 62 8.58 31.86 45.02
C MET A 62 7.82 32.96 44.29
N VAL A 63 6.92 32.56 43.39
CA VAL A 63 5.95 33.45 42.74
C VAL A 63 4.66 33.35 43.55
N LEU A 64 4.49 34.27 44.49
CA LEU A 64 3.30 34.31 45.34
C LEU A 64 2.30 35.34 44.80
N PRO A 65 1.01 34.99 44.71
CA PRO A 65 -0.06 35.97 44.47
C PRO A 65 -0.10 37.02 45.59
N ASP A 66 -0.46 38.26 45.25
CA ASP A 66 -0.53 39.40 46.20
C ASP A 66 -1.48 39.16 47.39
N ASN A 67 -2.45 38.23 47.23
CA ASN A 67 -3.44 37.88 48.26
C ASN A 67 -3.03 36.67 49.12
N GLN A 68 -1.83 36.10 48.93
CA GLN A 68 -1.45 34.88 49.65
C GLN A 68 -0.94 35.21 51.07
N SER A 69 -1.63 34.69 52.09
CA SER A 69 -1.31 34.90 53.52
C SER A 69 -0.33 33.87 54.09
N ALA A 70 -0.14 32.75 53.39
CA ALA A 70 0.74 31.66 53.82
C ALA A 70 2.22 32.01 53.63
N ARG A 71 3.02 31.83 54.68
CA ARG A 71 4.47 32.09 54.66
C ARG A 71 5.24 30.78 54.56
N TYR A 72 6.02 30.64 53.50
CA TYR A 72 6.89 29.47 53.30
C TYR A 72 8.35 29.83 53.44
N LEU A 73 9.09 29.01 54.17
CA LEU A 73 10.54 29.00 54.16
C LEU A 73 11.00 28.15 52.98
N LEU A 74 11.66 28.79 52.02
CA LEU A 74 12.30 28.14 50.89
C LEU A 74 13.65 27.60 51.35
N VAL A 75 13.89 26.30 51.22
CA VAL A 75 15.16 25.67 51.57
C VAL A 75 15.68 24.84 50.40
N VAL A 76 16.96 24.98 50.06
CA VAL A 76 17.64 24.11 49.10
C VAL A 76 18.72 23.33 49.83
N ALA A 77 18.73 22.01 49.64
CA ALA A 77 19.76 21.13 50.16
C ALA A 77 20.50 20.42 49.01
N PHE A 78 21.83 20.40 49.09
CA PHE A 78 22.68 19.60 48.21
C PHE A 78 23.12 18.31 48.91
N LEU A 79 23.24 17.22 48.15
CA LEU A 79 23.52 15.87 48.65
C LEU A 79 24.78 15.30 47.96
N ARG A 80 25.59 14.52 48.70
CA ARG A 80 26.79 13.79 48.21
C ARG A 80 26.51 12.31 47.89
N GLY A 81 25.27 12.01 47.50
CA GLY A 81 24.81 10.62 47.37
C GLY A 81 24.15 10.05 48.63
N ALA A 82 23.80 8.76 48.59
CA ALA A 82 22.84 8.17 49.51
C ALA A 82 23.39 7.80 50.90
N THR A 83 24.71 7.65 51.03
CA THR A 83 25.37 7.10 52.23
C THR A 83 26.05 8.15 53.10
N ASN A 84 26.34 9.33 52.54
CA ASN A 84 27.09 10.37 53.22
C ASN A 84 26.18 11.53 53.64
N PRO A 85 26.14 11.91 54.93
CA PRO A 85 25.37 13.07 55.34
C PRO A 85 25.97 14.33 54.70
N PRO A 86 25.16 15.19 54.06
CA PRO A 86 25.66 16.43 53.48
C PRO A 86 26.24 17.37 54.56
N PRO A 87 27.25 18.19 54.21
CA PRO A 87 27.75 19.27 55.07
C PRO A 87 26.64 20.23 55.50
N LYS A 88 26.80 20.87 56.68
CA LYS A 88 25.76 21.79 57.20
C LYS A 88 25.64 23.08 56.36
N ASP A 89 26.72 23.49 55.72
CA ASP A 89 26.84 24.65 54.82
C ASP A 89 26.24 24.39 53.42
N TRP A 90 25.79 23.16 53.14
CA TRP A 90 25.10 22.80 51.89
C TRP A 90 23.57 22.99 51.95
N PHE A 91 23.10 23.71 52.98
CA PHE A 91 21.70 24.03 53.20
C PHE A 91 21.51 25.55 53.16
N PHE A 92 20.68 26.01 52.24
CA PHE A 92 20.43 27.43 51.99
C PHE A 92 18.96 27.73 52.27
N ARG A 93 18.64 28.91 52.78
CA ARG A 93 17.25 29.30 53.06
C ARG A 93 16.92 30.73 52.62
N ALA A 94 15.70 30.94 52.14
CA ALA A 94 15.11 32.26 51.94
C ALA A 94 13.76 32.34 52.65
N GLU A 95 13.53 33.50 53.28
CA GLU A 95 12.27 33.83 53.94
C GLU A 95 11.42 34.59 52.93
N THR A 96 10.49 33.88 52.28
CA THR A 96 9.77 34.35 51.08
C THR A 96 8.93 35.61 51.30
N TRP A 97 8.58 35.90 52.56
CA TRP A 97 7.80 37.08 52.97
C TRP A 97 8.64 38.29 53.38
N LYS A 98 9.97 38.16 53.51
CA LYS A 98 10.84 39.28 53.89
C LYS A 98 11.43 39.95 52.66
N ARG A 99 11.19 41.26 52.54
CA ARG A 99 11.71 42.09 51.43
C ARG A 99 13.24 41.99 51.36
N GLY A 100 13.76 41.67 50.17
CA GLY A 100 15.20 41.47 49.93
C GLY A 100 15.80 40.16 50.47
N LYS A 101 15.00 39.28 51.10
CA LYS A 101 15.42 37.97 51.63
C LYS A 101 14.59 36.79 51.10
N GLY A 102 13.68 37.06 50.15
CA GLY A 102 12.80 36.05 49.54
C GLY A 102 13.41 35.31 48.35
N THR A 103 14.61 35.70 47.91
CA THR A 103 15.33 35.08 46.80
C THR A 103 16.57 34.37 47.32
N LEU A 104 16.74 33.12 46.91
CA LEU A 104 17.96 32.36 47.07
C LEU A 104 18.87 32.60 45.86
N ASP A 105 20.13 32.86 46.14
CA ASP A 105 21.19 32.94 45.15
C ASP A 105 22.35 32.08 45.63
N ILE A 106 22.52 30.93 44.99
CA ILE A 106 23.35 29.84 45.51
C ILE A 106 24.32 29.39 44.43
N THR A 107 25.58 29.18 44.80
CA THR A 107 26.54 28.48 43.94
C THR A 107 26.46 26.98 44.25
N VAL A 108 26.24 26.16 43.22
CA VAL A 108 26.19 24.70 43.36
C VAL A 108 27.53 24.19 43.91
N PRO A 109 27.56 23.55 45.10
CA PRO A 109 28.81 23.10 45.71
C PRO A 109 29.55 22.06 44.86
N ALA A 110 30.88 22.11 44.90
CA ALA A 110 31.71 21.09 44.27
C ALA A 110 31.50 19.72 44.96
N GLY A 111 31.31 18.67 44.16
CA GLY A 111 31.06 17.31 44.64
C GLY A 111 29.62 17.03 45.11
N ALA A 112 28.68 17.95 44.87
CA ALA A 112 27.26 17.65 45.02
C ALA A 112 26.77 16.82 43.82
N GLU A 113 25.91 15.84 44.08
CA GLU A 113 25.36 14.93 43.06
C GLU A 113 23.84 15.14 42.86
N GLN A 114 23.15 15.61 43.89
CA GLN A 114 21.71 15.86 43.86
C GLN A 114 21.37 17.15 44.60
N ALA A 115 20.34 17.85 44.14
CA ALA A 115 19.75 18.98 44.85
C ALA A 115 18.24 18.75 45.07
N VAL A 116 17.75 19.19 46.23
CA VAL A 116 16.34 19.05 46.64
C VAL A 116 15.85 20.37 47.19
N LEU A 117 14.65 20.75 46.75
CA LEU A 117 13.93 21.93 47.20
C LEU A 117 12.92 21.55 48.28
N PHE A 118 12.84 22.34 49.33
CA PHE A 118 11.86 22.21 50.39
C PHE A 118 11.09 23.51 50.57
N LEU A 119 9.77 23.41 50.71
CA LEU A 119 8.90 24.52 51.13
C LEU A 119 8.27 24.17 52.47
N ALA A 120 8.80 24.75 53.55
CA ALA A 120 8.32 24.51 54.90
C ALA A 120 7.45 25.69 55.38
N PRO A 121 6.24 25.47 55.92
CA PRO A 121 5.44 26.53 56.53
C PRO A 121 6.17 27.23 57.68
N GLU A 122 5.95 28.54 57.86
CA GLU A 122 6.52 29.30 58.98
C GLU A 122 6.06 28.73 60.33
N ALA A 123 7.03 28.32 61.15
CA ALA A 123 6.78 27.47 62.31
C ALA A 123 7.72 27.71 63.50
N GLY A 124 8.79 28.49 63.33
CA GLY A 124 9.94 28.52 64.25
C GLY A 124 10.73 27.19 64.18
N GLY A 125 12.01 27.24 63.79
CA GLY A 125 12.88 26.04 63.73
C GLY A 125 12.73 25.14 62.48
N GLY A 126 11.93 25.52 61.48
CA GLY A 126 11.72 24.71 60.26
C GLY A 126 13.00 24.44 59.46
N PHE A 127 13.96 25.36 59.44
CA PHE A 127 15.25 25.16 58.75
C PHE A 127 16.07 24.03 59.38
N ASP A 128 16.26 24.08 60.70
CA ASP A 128 17.09 23.09 61.41
C ASP A 128 16.41 21.72 61.38
N ALA A 129 15.09 21.66 61.48
CA ALA A 129 14.33 20.42 61.34
C ALA A 129 14.48 19.76 59.96
N VAL A 130 14.41 20.54 58.87
CA VAL A 130 14.66 20.03 57.51
C VAL A 130 16.11 19.58 57.35
N ARG A 131 17.08 20.40 57.80
CA ARG A 131 18.50 20.05 57.72
C ARG A 131 18.81 18.74 58.45
N ASP A 132 18.31 18.59 59.67
CA ASP A 132 18.62 17.42 60.50
C ASP A 132 17.90 16.16 59.97
N ALA A 133 16.69 16.29 59.43
CA ALA A 133 15.99 15.19 58.76
C ALA A 133 16.76 14.68 57.52
N VAL A 134 17.22 15.60 56.67
CA VAL A 134 17.98 15.28 55.46
C VAL A 134 19.34 14.66 55.80
N ARG A 135 20.06 15.24 56.77
CA ARG A 135 21.36 14.71 57.21
C ARG A 135 21.24 13.37 57.93
N GLY A 136 20.15 13.13 58.64
CA GLY A 136 19.91 11.88 59.35
C GLY A 136 19.70 10.70 58.40
N ARG A 137 19.04 10.91 57.25
CA ARG A 137 18.75 9.84 56.27
C ARG A 137 18.88 10.33 54.81
N PRO A 138 20.08 10.68 54.34
CA PRO A 138 20.29 11.29 53.02
C PRO A 138 19.82 10.40 51.85
N GLY A 139 20.00 9.08 51.95
CA GLY A 139 19.59 8.14 50.90
C GLY A 139 18.11 8.15 50.55
N VAL A 140 17.24 8.52 51.50
CA VAL A 140 15.81 8.66 51.23
C VAL A 140 15.55 9.88 50.35
N PHE A 141 16.21 11.00 50.62
CA PHE A 141 16.04 12.22 49.82
C PHE A 141 16.72 12.13 48.45
N VAL A 142 17.84 11.40 48.34
CA VAL A 142 18.46 11.09 47.04
C VAL A 142 17.50 10.26 46.19
N ARG A 143 16.97 9.16 46.74
CA ARG A 143 16.00 8.32 46.03
C ARG A 143 14.76 9.10 45.65
N ALA A 144 14.19 9.85 46.60
CA ALA A 144 13.00 10.66 46.34
C ALA A 144 13.24 11.72 45.25
N ALA A 145 14.40 12.37 45.24
CA ALA A 145 14.72 13.37 44.22
C ALA A 145 14.85 12.74 42.82
N GLN A 146 15.48 11.57 42.71
CA GLN A 146 15.59 10.83 41.44
C GLN A 146 14.21 10.37 40.94
N ASP A 147 13.43 9.75 41.83
CA ASP A 147 12.08 9.26 41.55
C ASP A 147 11.14 10.41 41.15
N LEU A 148 11.14 11.52 41.91
CA LEU A 148 10.34 12.71 41.62
C LEU A 148 10.78 13.40 40.33
N GLN A 149 12.08 13.41 40.03
CA GLN A 149 12.58 14.00 38.79
C GLN A 149 12.08 13.20 37.59
N GLN A 150 12.17 11.87 37.63
CA GLN A 150 11.64 11.01 36.58
C GLN A 150 10.13 11.20 36.40
N ALA A 151 9.37 11.24 37.48
CA ALA A 151 7.94 11.55 37.40
C ALA A 151 7.68 12.97 36.89
N SER A 152 8.49 13.96 37.20
CA SER A 152 8.32 15.31 36.66
C SER A 152 8.48 15.31 35.13
N LEU A 153 9.47 14.58 34.61
CA LEU A 153 9.68 14.41 33.16
C LEU A 153 8.55 13.65 32.48
N ASP A 154 8.09 12.56 33.10
CA ASP A 154 6.97 11.82 32.59
C ASP A 154 5.75 12.75 32.50
N ARG A 155 5.48 13.51 33.57
CA ARG A 155 4.30 14.38 33.66
C ARG A 155 4.36 15.49 32.63
N ALA A 156 5.55 16.04 32.38
CA ALA A 156 5.77 16.98 31.29
C ALA A 156 5.37 16.40 29.92
N ARG A 157 5.65 15.11 29.64
CA ARG A 157 5.21 14.43 28.41
C ARG A 157 3.68 14.39 28.31
N LEU A 158 3.00 14.03 29.40
CA LEU A 158 1.54 14.02 29.45
C LEU A 158 0.94 15.41 29.24
N ASP A 159 1.50 16.44 29.89
CA ASP A 159 1.03 17.81 29.74
C ASP A 159 1.26 18.33 28.31
N ALA A 160 2.39 18.00 27.69
CA ALA A 160 2.66 18.31 26.28
C ALA A 160 1.65 17.64 25.33
N PHE A 161 1.23 16.40 25.62
CA PHE A 161 0.20 15.72 24.84
C PHE A 161 -1.16 16.37 24.98
N VAL A 162 -1.59 16.66 26.21
CA VAL A 162 -2.88 17.31 26.45
C VAL A 162 -2.89 18.71 25.81
N ALA A 163 -1.80 19.47 25.91
CA ALA A 163 -1.68 20.77 25.25
C ALA A 163 -1.72 20.65 23.72
N GLY A 164 -1.02 19.67 23.14
CA GLY A 164 -1.05 19.41 21.69
C GLY A 164 -2.43 18.99 21.18
N MET A 165 -3.14 18.17 21.96
CA MET A 165 -4.53 17.77 21.67
C MET A 165 -5.50 18.95 21.74
N ALA A 166 -5.36 19.81 22.75
CA ALA A 166 -6.15 21.03 22.87
C ALA A 166 -5.90 21.98 21.68
N ALA A 167 -4.63 22.23 21.33
CA ALA A 167 -4.28 23.08 20.19
C ALA A 167 -4.78 22.52 18.84
N ALA A 168 -4.75 21.20 18.65
CA ALA A 168 -5.33 20.56 17.46
C ALA A 168 -6.85 20.69 17.42
N ALA A 169 -7.54 20.52 18.57
CA ALA A 169 -8.98 20.69 18.67
C ALA A 169 -9.41 22.14 18.41
N ASP A 170 -8.65 23.11 18.89
CA ASP A 170 -8.95 24.54 18.71
C ASP A 170 -8.72 25.01 17.26
N SER A 171 -7.75 24.42 16.56
CA SER A 171 -7.40 24.81 15.19
C SER A 171 -8.24 24.11 14.12
N ASP A 172 -8.37 22.79 14.22
CA ASP A 172 -9.14 21.96 13.29
C ASP A 172 -9.54 20.62 13.95
N PRO A 173 -10.75 20.55 14.54
CA PRO A 173 -11.24 19.33 15.18
C PRO A 173 -11.22 18.10 14.27
N ASP A 174 -11.34 18.28 12.95
CA ASP A 174 -11.41 17.16 12.00
C ASP A 174 -10.05 16.48 11.82
N ARG A 175 -8.95 17.13 12.22
CA ARG A 175 -7.60 16.56 12.18
C ARG A 175 -7.24 15.73 13.41
N LEU A 176 -8.04 15.76 14.49
CA LEU A 176 -7.75 15.04 15.74
C LEU A 176 -7.47 13.54 15.54
N PRO A 177 -8.22 12.78 14.71
CA PRO A 177 -7.93 11.37 14.48
C PRO A 177 -6.57 11.10 13.81
N SER A 178 -6.06 12.07 13.04
CA SER A 178 -4.75 11.98 12.39
C SER A 178 -3.59 12.44 13.28
N VAL A 179 -3.83 13.43 14.14
CA VAL A 179 -2.81 14.04 15.00
C VAL A 179 -2.60 13.26 16.30
N ALA A 180 -3.67 12.71 16.89
CA ALA A 180 -3.57 12.03 18.19
C ALA A 180 -2.62 10.83 18.20
N PRO A 181 -2.61 9.92 17.19
CA PRO A 181 -1.64 8.82 17.14
C PRO A 181 -0.19 9.30 16.96
N VAL A 182 0.02 10.38 16.20
CA VAL A 182 1.34 10.99 15.96
C VAL A 182 1.89 11.60 17.25
N LEU A 183 1.08 12.41 17.95
CA LEU A 183 1.43 12.96 19.27
C LEU A 183 1.73 11.86 20.28
N ALA A 184 0.88 10.84 20.35
CA ALA A 184 1.05 9.70 21.24
C ALA A 184 2.38 8.97 20.99
N THR A 185 2.73 8.75 19.71
CA THR A 185 4.00 8.12 19.34
C THR A 185 5.20 9.00 19.70
N ALA A 186 5.15 10.29 19.35
CA ALA A 186 6.23 11.25 19.60
C ALA A 186 6.53 11.44 21.09
N LEU A 187 5.48 11.48 21.92
CA LEU A 187 5.58 11.66 23.37
C LEU A 187 5.64 10.35 24.15
N ARG A 188 5.57 9.19 23.47
CA ARG A 188 5.53 7.84 24.05
C ARG A 188 4.39 7.67 25.06
N ILE A 189 3.17 8.05 24.66
CA ILE A 189 1.93 7.94 25.44
C ILE A 189 1.02 6.89 24.83
N LYS A 190 0.38 6.08 25.67
CA LYS A 190 -0.64 5.13 25.24
C LYS A 190 -1.96 5.86 24.98
N LEU A 191 -2.43 5.78 23.74
CA LEU A 191 -3.73 6.29 23.35
C LEU A 191 -4.85 5.30 23.69
N ASN A 192 -5.98 5.79 24.20
CA ASN A 192 -7.21 4.99 24.21
C ASN A 192 -7.91 5.14 22.84
N ALA A 193 -7.76 4.14 21.98
CA ALA A 193 -8.32 4.17 20.62
C ALA A 193 -9.87 4.29 20.62
N ASP A 194 -10.55 3.79 21.66
CA ASP A 194 -12.02 3.90 21.79
C ASP A 194 -12.50 5.36 21.94
N CYS A 195 -11.61 6.29 22.27
CA CYS A 195 -11.94 7.70 22.27
C CYS A 195 -12.05 8.28 20.86
N LEU A 196 -11.33 7.72 19.88
CA LEU A 196 -11.42 8.17 18.48
C LEU A 196 -12.73 7.75 17.80
N SER A 197 -13.41 6.74 18.32
CA SER A 197 -14.74 6.32 17.86
C SER A 197 -15.90 7.10 18.51
N ARG A 198 -15.63 8.04 19.41
CA ARG A 198 -16.66 8.91 20.01
C ARG A 198 -17.09 10.00 19.02
N ARG A 199 -18.23 10.64 19.30
CA ARG A 199 -18.67 11.84 18.57
C ARG A 199 -17.61 12.94 18.69
N ARG A 200 -17.41 13.72 17.60
CA ARG A 200 -16.31 14.70 17.45
C ARG A 200 -16.21 15.68 18.63
N ASP A 201 -17.34 16.18 19.11
CA ASP A 201 -17.48 17.09 20.25
C ASP A 201 -16.99 16.51 21.58
N LEU A 202 -16.88 15.18 21.69
CA LEU A 202 -16.47 14.47 22.91
C LEU A 202 -15.08 13.84 22.79
N GLN A 203 -14.46 13.85 21.60
CA GLN A 203 -13.18 13.18 21.37
C GLN A 203 -12.05 13.82 22.17
N ALA A 204 -11.91 15.15 22.09
CA ALA A 204 -10.87 15.87 22.84
C ALA A 204 -10.99 15.61 24.35
N THR A 205 -12.20 15.72 24.89
CA THR A 205 -12.49 15.45 26.31
C THR A 205 -12.18 13.99 26.69
N CYS A 206 -12.58 13.00 25.88
CA CYS A 206 -12.26 11.58 26.13
C CYS A 206 -10.75 11.31 26.10
N LEU A 207 -10.05 11.86 25.11
CA LEU A 207 -8.60 11.70 24.94
C LEU A 207 -7.81 12.40 26.05
N SER A 208 -8.30 13.54 26.55
CA SER A 208 -7.71 14.26 27.69
C SER A 208 -8.13 13.67 29.05
N GLN A 209 -9.29 13.00 29.13
CA GLN A 209 -9.78 12.29 30.33
C GLN A 209 -8.90 11.09 30.71
N ALA A 210 -7.88 10.75 29.92
CA ALA A 210 -6.76 9.92 30.37
C ALA A 210 -6.07 10.49 31.64
N ARG A 211 -6.31 11.76 32.00
CA ARG A 211 -5.97 12.34 33.31
C ARG A 211 -6.56 11.53 34.49
N ASP A 212 -7.80 11.06 34.39
CA ASP A 212 -8.53 10.41 35.50
C ASP A 212 -8.94 8.96 35.22
N SER A 213 -9.07 8.55 33.95
CA SER A 213 -9.64 7.26 33.54
C SER A 213 -8.65 6.10 33.38
N VAL A 214 -7.33 6.38 33.38
CA VAL A 214 -6.31 5.32 33.53
C VAL A 214 -6.35 4.71 34.94
N VAL A 215 -7.04 5.38 35.88
CA VAL A 215 -7.18 4.98 37.28
C VAL A 215 -8.22 3.87 37.49
N LEU A 216 -9.20 3.71 36.59
CA LEU A 216 -10.36 2.82 36.81
C LEU A 216 -10.32 1.49 36.04
N GLN A 217 -9.43 1.31 35.07
CA GLN A 217 -9.28 0.03 34.35
C GLN A 217 -8.22 -0.90 34.95
N ALA A 218 -7.36 -0.41 35.86
CA ALA A 218 -6.32 -1.22 36.50
C ALA A 218 -6.84 -2.21 37.58
N GLN A 219 -8.16 -2.27 37.83
CA GLN A 219 -8.77 -3.21 38.78
C GLN A 219 -9.62 -4.32 38.14
N ARG A 220 -9.65 -4.44 36.81
CA ARG A 220 -10.25 -5.60 36.14
C ARG A 220 -9.40 -6.06 34.95
N GLY A 221 -8.30 -6.73 35.26
CA GLY A 221 -7.46 -7.41 34.27
C GLY A 221 -6.41 -8.25 34.98
N ALA A 222 -6.57 -9.57 34.90
CA ALA A 222 -5.80 -10.66 35.52
C ALA A 222 -6.01 -10.86 37.05
N THR A 223 -6.61 -12.00 37.37
CA THR A 223 -6.76 -12.59 38.70
C THR A 223 -5.38 -12.82 39.35
N LEU A 224 -5.11 -12.09 40.41
CA LEU A 224 -3.85 -12.07 41.16
C LEU A 224 -3.86 -13.11 42.28
N THR A 225 -4.21 -14.36 41.95
CA THR A 225 -4.17 -15.52 42.86
C THR A 225 -3.08 -16.54 42.52
N GLU A 226 -2.32 -16.37 41.43
CA GLU A 226 -1.25 -17.29 41.03
C GLU A 226 0.17 -16.71 41.08
N THR A 227 0.38 -15.54 41.68
CA THR A 227 1.73 -14.95 41.84
C THR A 227 2.05 -14.59 43.29
N LEU A 228 1.50 -15.38 44.22
CA LEU A 228 1.96 -15.45 45.60
C LEU A 228 2.93 -16.63 45.73
N THR A 229 4.17 -16.44 45.27
CA THR A 229 5.39 -17.13 45.75
C THR A 229 6.59 -16.75 44.86
N GLY A 230 7.37 -15.75 45.29
CA GLY A 230 8.79 -15.61 44.93
C GLY A 230 9.20 -14.51 43.93
N ALA A 231 9.93 -13.50 44.46
CA ALA A 231 10.80 -12.52 43.79
C ALA A 231 10.18 -11.42 42.89
N PRO A 232 10.80 -10.21 42.82
CA PRO A 232 10.06 -8.96 43.01
C PRO A 232 9.77 -8.18 41.72
N VAL A 233 8.77 -7.29 41.85
CA VAL A 233 8.32 -6.19 40.98
C VAL A 233 9.43 -5.41 40.24
N ASP A 234 10.68 -5.49 40.70
CA ASP A 234 11.88 -4.88 40.10
C ASP A 234 12.20 -5.43 38.69
N ILE A 235 11.94 -6.72 38.43
CA ILE A 235 12.15 -7.30 37.09
C ILE A 235 11.16 -6.74 36.07
N ALA A 236 9.91 -6.48 36.48
CA ALA A 236 8.92 -5.85 35.61
C ALA A 236 9.32 -4.42 35.22
N TYR A 237 9.92 -3.66 36.15
CA TYR A 237 10.45 -2.32 35.86
C TYR A 237 11.66 -2.36 34.91
N ARG A 238 12.58 -3.33 35.08
CA ARG A 238 13.74 -3.46 34.18
C ARG A 238 13.36 -3.99 32.79
N VAL A 239 12.36 -4.86 32.70
CA VAL A 239 11.84 -5.38 31.42
C VAL A 239 11.08 -4.28 30.67
N ALA A 240 10.28 -3.44 31.37
CA ALA A 240 9.62 -2.28 30.78
C ALA A 240 10.60 -1.20 30.25
N ALA A 241 11.84 -1.20 30.74
CA ALA A 241 12.91 -0.33 30.25
C ALA A 241 13.65 -0.87 29.00
N THR A 242 13.29 -2.06 28.49
CA THR A 242 13.89 -2.64 27.28
C THR A 242 13.03 -2.40 26.04
N ARG A 243 13.69 -2.35 24.87
CA ARG A 243 13.07 -2.15 23.54
C ARG A 243 11.99 -3.19 23.22
N GLU A 244 12.09 -4.40 23.77
CA GLU A 244 11.19 -5.53 23.51
C GLU A 244 10.05 -5.63 24.56
N GLY A 245 10.20 -5.02 25.73
CA GLY A 245 9.26 -5.12 26.87
C GLY A 245 8.16 -4.05 26.91
N GLY A 246 7.96 -3.28 25.84
CA GLY A 246 6.90 -2.27 25.75
C GLY A 246 7.25 -0.96 26.45
N ALA A 247 8.07 -0.14 25.80
CA ALA A 247 8.31 1.25 26.15
C ALA A 247 7.07 2.13 25.90
N GLY A 248 6.03 1.95 26.73
CA GLY A 248 4.78 2.70 26.70
C GLY A 248 3.77 2.26 27.76
N PHE A 249 4.20 1.47 28.75
CA PHE A 249 3.28 0.75 29.62
C PHE A 249 3.46 1.18 31.07
N TYR A 250 2.33 1.47 31.71
CA TYR A 250 2.13 1.98 33.08
C TYR A 250 2.24 3.51 33.23
N SER A 251 1.18 4.10 33.77
CA SER A 251 1.21 5.45 34.35
C SER A 251 2.00 5.34 35.66
N PRO A 252 3.31 5.65 35.67
CA PRO A 252 4.20 5.29 36.78
C PRO A 252 3.86 6.05 38.06
N TYR A 253 3.10 7.15 37.94
CA TYR A 253 2.88 8.11 39.01
C TYR A 253 2.05 7.56 40.17
N ILE A 254 1.12 6.63 39.96
CA ILE A 254 0.28 6.13 41.06
C ILE A 254 1.08 5.16 41.94
N GLY A 255 1.85 4.27 41.32
CA GLY A 255 2.80 3.41 42.03
C GLY A 255 3.84 4.24 42.76
N LEU A 256 4.43 5.22 42.06
CA LEU A 256 5.42 6.12 42.62
C LEU A 256 4.86 6.99 43.77
N ALA A 257 3.68 7.56 43.63
CA ALA A 257 3.06 8.39 44.67
C ALA A 257 2.79 7.56 45.93
N ARG A 258 2.36 6.31 45.79
CA ARG A 258 2.18 5.38 46.92
C ARG A 258 3.50 4.99 47.55
N ASP A 259 4.52 4.68 46.75
CA ASP A 259 5.84 4.32 47.24
C ASP A 259 6.53 5.50 47.93
N LEU A 260 6.41 6.71 47.38
CA LEU A 260 6.89 7.95 48.01
C LEU A 260 6.08 8.32 49.25
N ALA A 261 4.76 8.10 49.26
CA ALA A 261 3.94 8.32 50.45
C ALA A 261 4.30 7.32 51.57
N ARG A 262 4.64 6.07 51.24
CA ARG A 262 5.19 5.10 52.19
C ARG A 262 6.59 5.50 52.65
N LEU A 263 7.44 5.90 51.70
CA LEU A 263 8.81 6.35 51.94
C LEU A 263 8.81 7.54 52.92
N PHE A 264 8.05 8.61 52.62
CA PHE A 264 7.93 9.82 53.44
C PHE A 264 7.01 9.66 54.65
N GLY A 265 6.05 8.74 54.62
CA GLY A 265 5.19 8.41 55.76
C GLY A 265 6.01 7.92 56.96
N ALA A 266 7.13 7.24 56.71
CA ALA A 266 8.11 6.88 57.72
C ALA A 266 8.91 8.06 58.31
N PHE A 267 8.71 9.29 57.80
CA PHE A 267 9.38 10.54 58.22
C PHE A 267 8.41 11.56 58.82
N ARG A 268 7.21 11.14 59.21
CA ARG A 268 6.30 12.00 59.96
C ARG A 268 6.83 12.18 61.38
N SER A 269 7.06 13.43 61.76
CA SER A 269 7.26 13.82 63.16
C SER A 269 5.96 14.45 63.70
N ALA A 270 5.92 14.75 65.00
CA ALA A 270 4.81 15.50 65.58
C ALA A 270 4.67 16.92 64.98
N GLN A 271 5.73 17.46 64.39
CA GLN A 271 5.79 18.84 63.88
C GLN A 271 5.70 18.92 62.35
N TYR A 272 6.24 17.93 61.63
CA TYR A 272 6.35 17.98 60.17
C TYR A 272 6.01 16.65 59.50
N GLN A 273 5.40 16.74 58.33
CA GLN A 273 5.21 15.67 57.36
C GLN A 273 5.76 16.12 56.01
N TYR A 274 6.58 15.28 55.38
CA TYR A 274 7.12 15.56 54.05
C TYR A 274 6.11 15.13 52.98
N VAL A 275 5.80 16.03 52.06
CA VAL A 275 4.84 15.82 50.97
C VAL A 275 5.59 15.93 49.64
N PRO A 276 5.58 14.89 48.80
CA PRO A 276 6.23 14.95 47.49
C PRO A 276 5.54 15.97 46.58
N ALA A 277 6.35 16.62 45.74
CA ALA A 277 5.88 17.53 44.70
C ALA A 277 6.67 17.28 43.40
N LEU A 278 5.97 17.24 42.27
CA LEU A 278 6.60 17.26 40.94
C LEU A 278 6.98 18.70 40.59
N ALA A 279 8.09 18.87 39.88
CA ALA A 279 8.58 20.17 39.43
C ALA A 279 8.47 20.26 37.90
N LEU A 280 7.46 20.99 37.40
CA LEU A 280 7.16 21.08 35.97
C LEU A 280 7.58 22.44 35.42
N GLY A 281 8.52 22.45 34.47
CA GLY A 281 8.91 23.67 33.78
C GLY A 281 7.80 24.21 32.89
N ARG A 282 7.45 25.50 33.06
CA ARG A 282 6.47 26.21 32.23
C ARG A 282 7.03 27.59 31.88
N GLY A 283 7.67 27.69 30.71
CA GLY A 283 8.39 28.92 30.34
C GLY A 283 9.46 29.25 31.36
N ASP A 284 9.36 30.44 31.97
CA ASP A 284 10.33 30.95 32.95
C ASP A 284 10.03 30.55 34.41
N THR A 285 8.95 29.81 34.64
CA THR A 285 8.57 29.33 35.97
C THR A 285 8.61 27.81 36.07
N VAL A 286 8.63 27.32 37.31
CA VAL A 286 8.49 25.92 37.67
C VAL A 286 7.22 25.80 38.51
N HIS A 287 6.25 25.07 37.99
CA HIS A 287 5.01 24.78 38.68
C HIS A 287 5.17 23.52 39.54
N LEU A 288 4.84 23.62 40.83
CA LEU A 288 4.81 22.44 41.70
C LEU A 288 3.45 21.75 41.63
N GLN A 289 3.43 20.45 41.38
CA GLN A 289 2.21 19.64 41.42
C GLN A 289 2.26 18.67 42.59
N LEU A 290 1.20 18.65 43.40
CA LEU A 290 1.14 17.95 44.68
C LEU A 290 0.23 16.72 44.58
N ASN A 291 0.52 15.70 45.38
CA ASN A 291 -0.34 14.52 45.53
C ASN A 291 -1.23 14.58 46.78
N THR A 292 -1.04 15.57 47.65
CA THR A 292 -1.80 15.71 48.90
C THR A 292 -1.89 17.19 49.27
N ALA A 293 -3.06 17.61 49.77
CA ALA A 293 -3.28 18.98 50.19
C ALA A 293 -2.33 19.35 51.36
N PRO A 294 -1.64 20.50 51.31
CA PRO A 294 -0.73 20.90 52.37
C PRO A 294 -1.49 21.27 53.66
N SER A 295 -0.97 20.81 54.80
CA SER A 295 -1.41 21.20 56.14
C SER A 295 -0.51 22.29 56.72
N PHE A 296 -1.11 23.35 57.27
CA PHE A 296 -0.43 24.37 58.07
C PHE A 296 -0.52 24.10 59.58
N GLN A 297 -1.26 23.06 59.97
CA GLN A 297 -1.36 22.56 61.35
C GLN A 297 -0.42 21.37 61.55
N ASN A 298 -0.05 21.10 62.80
CA ASN A 298 0.82 19.98 63.14
C ASN A 298 0.14 18.62 62.85
N PRO A 299 0.82 17.69 62.14
CA PRO A 299 2.13 17.85 61.52
C PRO A 299 2.05 18.70 60.23
N ARG A 300 2.84 19.78 60.17
CA ARG A 300 2.87 20.74 59.06
C ARG A 300 3.48 20.10 57.81
N SER A 301 2.91 20.39 56.64
CA SER A 301 3.38 19.82 55.38
C SER A 301 4.61 20.56 54.84
N VAL A 302 5.75 19.88 54.77
CA VAL A 302 6.95 20.35 54.06
C VAL A 302 6.90 19.77 52.65
N LEU A 303 6.73 20.63 51.65
CA LEU A 303 6.75 20.19 50.25
C LEU A 303 8.18 19.84 49.85
N VAL A 304 8.37 18.73 49.13
CA VAL A 304 9.67 18.24 48.67
C VAL A 304 9.64 18.13 47.15
N ALA A 305 10.42 18.95 46.46
CA ALA A 305 10.49 18.95 45.00
C ALA A 305 11.92 18.67 44.53
N PRO A 306 12.09 17.93 43.41
CA PRO A 306 13.41 17.69 42.84
C PRO A 306 13.94 18.95 42.16
N LEU A 307 15.25 19.16 42.23
CA LEU A 307 15.97 20.01 41.28
C LEU A 307 16.71 19.09 40.29
N PRO A 308 17.12 19.60 39.11
CA PRO A 308 17.85 18.79 38.14
C PRO A 308 19.08 18.14 38.78
N PRO A 309 19.40 16.88 38.41
CA PRO A 309 20.54 16.18 38.96
C PRO A 309 21.84 16.93 38.64
N ILE A 310 22.86 16.73 39.48
CA ILE A 310 24.14 17.45 39.35
C ILE A 310 25.16 16.50 38.75
N GLY A 311 25.70 16.87 37.59
CA GLY A 311 26.69 16.07 36.87
C GLY A 311 26.54 16.17 35.36
N ASP A 312 27.35 15.38 34.66
CA ASP A 312 27.27 15.24 33.21
C ASP A 312 26.25 14.15 32.85
N VAL A 313 25.14 14.55 32.25
CA VAL A 313 24.20 13.62 31.61
C VAL A 313 24.15 14.00 30.13
N PRO A 314 24.72 13.18 29.23
CA PRO A 314 24.66 13.46 27.81
C PRO A 314 23.20 13.40 27.34
N PRO A 315 22.84 14.15 26.28
CA PRO A 315 21.53 14.00 25.65
C PRO A 315 21.30 12.56 25.18
N PRO A 316 20.03 12.13 25.07
CA PRO A 316 19.70 10.85 24.46
C PRO A 316 20.30 10.71 23.05
N ALA A 317 20.75 9.49 22.72
CA ALA A 317 21.23 9.19 21.38
C ALA A 317 20.04 8.96 20.43
N TRP A 318 19.66 10.01 19.69
CA TRP A 318 18.56 9.92 18.71
C TRP A 318 18.98 9.20 17.43
N ARG A 319 18.00 8.58 16.78
CA ARG A 319 18.15 7.96 15.46
C ARG A 319 17.10 8.52 14.50
N PRO A 320 17.37 8.55 13.19
CA PRO A 320 16.34 8.83 12.20
C PRO A 320 15.28 7.72 12.28
N ALA A 321 13.99 8.08 12.32
CA ALA A 321 12.92 7.08 12.35
C ALA A 321 12.70 6.40 10.98
N SER A 322 13.17 7.04 9.89
CA SER A 322 13.12 6.50 8.53
C SER A 322 14.52 6.31 7.96
N GLY A 323 14.73 5.19 7.26
CA GLY A 323 15.91 4.91 6.46
C GLY A 323 15.80 5.42 5.01
N GLU A 324 14.74 6.14 4.68
CA GLU A 324 14.50 6.66 3.33
C GLU A 324 15.03 8.09 3.17
N ILE A 325 15.40 8.43 1.93
CA ILE A 325 15.80 9.78 1.58
C ILE A 325 14.56 10.67 1.49
N GLN A 326 14.59 11.77 2.22
CA GLN A 326 13.52 12.77 2.23
C GLN A 326 13.93 14.01 1.45
N CYS A 327 12.98 14.61 0.75
CA CYS A 327 13.19 15.84 0.01
C CYS A 327 13.13 17.06 0.94
N LEU A 328 14.23 17.82 1.05
CA LEU A 328 14.30 18.96 1.95
C LEU A 328 13.31 20.08 1.57
N THR A 329 13.09 20.28 0.26
CA THR A 329 12.18 21.30 -0.30
C THR A 329 10.71 20.87 -0.31
N GLN A 330 10.39 19.68 0.22
CA GLN A 330 9.01 19.21 0.29
C GLN A 330 8.17 20.11 1.22
N PRO A 331 7.07 20.68 0.71
CA PRO A 331 6.17 21.45 1.55
C PRO A 331 5.68 20.62 2.75
N GLY A 332 5.86 21.18 3.94
CA GLY A 332 5.44 20.54 5.18
C GLY A 332 6.30 19.37 5.65
N LEU A 333 7.52 19.20 5.12
CA LEU A 333 8.49 18.19 5.57
C LEU A 333 8.57 18.11 7.10
N THR A 334 8.63 16.88 7.62
CA THR A 334 8.82 16.60 9.04
C THR A 334 9.89 15.52 9.20
N LEU A 335 10.99 15.88 9.85
CA LEU A 335 12.12 15.01 10.11
C LEU A 335 11.88 14.24 11.40
N MET A 336 11.45 12.99 11.25
CA MET A 336 11.10 12.13 12.38
C MET A 336 12.35 11.58 13.08
N LEU A 337 12.34 11.62 14.41
CA LEU A 337 13.38 11.06 15.26
C LEU A 337 12.79 10.00 16.18
N ASP A 338 13.51 8.89 16.34
CA ASP A 338 13.22 7.91 17.37
C ASP A 338 13.66 8.44 18.74
N ASP A 339 12.86 8.15 19.76
CA ASP A 339 13.17 8.43 21.19
C ASP A 339 13.41 9.92 21.52
N ALA A 340 12.75 10.82 20.77
CA ALA A 340 12.82 12.27 20.99
C ALA A 340 11.74 12.84 21.95
N SER A 341 11.09 12.00 22.77
CA SER A 341 9.97 12.45 23.63
C SER A 341 10.31 13.60 24.58
N LEU A 342 11.51 13.60 25.19
CA LEU A 342 11.96 14.69 26.07
C LEU A 342 12.26 15.98 25.29
N MET A 343 12.72 15.88 24.05
CA MET A 343 12.90 17.05 23.16
C MET A 343 11.56 17.73 22.86
N PHE A 344 10.48 16.96 22.76
CA PHE A 344 9.13 17.48 22.53
C PHE A 344 8.41 17.95 23.80
N ALA A 345 8.74 17.38 24.96
CA ALA A 345 8.02 17.62 26.21
C ALA A 345 8.67 18.65 27.14
N THR A 346 9.92 19.03 26.89
CA THR A 346 10.70 19.91 27.78
C THR A 346 11.35 21.05 26.99
N GLY A 347 11.92 22.02 27.70
CA GLY A 347 12.74 23.09 27.11
C GLY A 347 14.22 22.72 26.91
N TYR A 348 14.59 21.44 27.04
CA TYR A 348 16.01 21.03 27.04
C TYR A 348 16.67 21.20 25.67
N ALA A 349 15.98 20.84 24.59
CA ALA A 349 16.50 20.99 23.25
C ALA A 349 16.34 22.44 22.77
N ARG A 350 17.45 23.10 22.49
CA ARG A 350 17.51 24.51 22.09
C ARG A 350 18.39 24.71 20.88
N ASP A 351 18.14 25.80 20.16
CA ASP A 351 18.92 26.23 18.99
C ASP A 351 19.13 25.07 17.98
N LEU A 352 18.05 24.31 17.73
CA LEU A 352 18.09 23.15 16.84
C LEU A 352 18.32 23.60 15.40
N ALA A 353 19.29 22.99 14.74
CA ALA A 353 19.57 23.24 13.33
C ALA A 353 20.04 21.98 12.62
N LEU A 354 19.77 21.92 11.32
CA LEU A 354 20.29 20.90 10.42
C LEU A 354 21.49 21.45 9.67
N ARG A 355 22.67 20.91 9.96
CA ARG A 355 23.89 21.26 9.22
C ARG A 355 23.95 20.48 7.93
N LEU A 356 23.70 21.16 6.82
CA LEU A 356 23.87 20.65 5.47
C LEU A 356 25.33 20.83 5.04
N THR A 357 25.92 19.80 4.46
CA THR A 357 27.22 19.87 3.79
C THR A 357 27.00 19.66 2.30
N ALA A 358 27.26 20.68 1.50
CA ALA A 358 27.19 20.60 0.04
C ALA A 358 28.35 19.76 -0.51
N ALA A 359 28.26 19.34 -1.77
CA ALA A 359 29.33 18.59 -2.44
C ALA A 359 30.65 19.37 -2.55
N ASP A 360 30.59 20.71 -2.57
CA ASP A 360 31.76 21.60 -2.58
C ASP A 360 32.38 21.81 -1.18
N GLY A 361 31.83 21.16 -0.14
CA GLY A 361 32.29 21.25 1.25
C GLY A 361 31.73 22.44 2.04
N LYS A 362 30.94 23.33 1.42
CA LYS A 362 30.30 24.43 2.17
C LYS A 362 29.27 23.87 3.15
N MET A 363 29.31 24.40 4.37
CA MET A 363 28.37 24.06 5.43
C MET A 363 27.33 25.17 5.59
N LEU A 364 26.09 24.75 5.83
CA LEU A 364 24.95 25.64 5.94
C LEU A 364 23.98 25.09 6.96
N ASP A 365 23.57 25.93 7.91
CA ASP A 365 22.67 25.54 8.98
C ASP A 365 21.24 25.97 8.65
N VAL A 366 20.32 25.00 8.64
CA VAL A 366 18.87 25.24 8.48
C VAL A 366 18.22 25.16 9.85
N PRO A 367 17.67 26.26 10.39
CA PRO A 367 16.99 26.25 11.68
C PRO A 367 15.83 25.23 11.70
N LEU A 368 15.69 24.52 12.81
CA LEU A 368 14.64 23.53 13.03
C LEU A 368 13.83 23.89 14.28
N THR A 369 12.53 23.58 14.25
CA THR A 369 11.68 23.61 15.43
C THR A 369 11.08 22.23 15.68
N ALA A 370 11.08 21.81 16.94
CA ALA A 370 10.43 20.58 17.37
C ALA A 370 8.91 20.75 17.38
N GLN A 371 8.19 19.93 16.61
CA GLN A 371 6.73 19.95 16.53
C GLN A 371 6.17 18.58 16.91
N ALA A 372 5.75 18.46 18.18
CA ALA A 372 5.14 17.23 18.68
C ALA A 372 3.90 16.81 17.87
N ALA A 373 3.09 17.79 17.42
CA ALA A 373 1.86 17.55 16.66
C ALA A 373 2.08 16.85 15.31
N THR A 374 3.24 17.07 14.69
CA THR A 374 3.66 16.37 13.47
C THR A 374 4.63 15.24 13.76
N GLY A 375 5.07 15.07 15.00
CA GLY A 375 5.92 13.96 15.45
C GLY A 375 7.40 14.10 15.12
N GLY A 376 7.88 15.29 14.77
CA GLY A 376 9.26 15.47 14.33
C GLY A 376 9.74 16.91 14.32
N LEU A 377 10.92 17.11 13.72
CA LEU A 377 11.53 18.43 13.53
C LEU A 377 11.13 19.01 12.19
N ARG A 378 10.87 20.31 12.13
CA ARG A 378 10.52 21.00 10.89
C ARG A 378 11.48 22.15 10.63
N PRO A 379 11.97 22.33 9.39
CA PRO A 379 12.65 23.54 8.99
C PRO A 379 11.81 24.78 9.29
N THR A 380 12.46 25.84 9.77
CA THR A 380 11.86 27.15 9.96
C THR A 380 12.52 28.20 9.06
N GLY A 381 11.69 29.08 8.50
CA GLY A 381 12.14 30.05 7.49
C GLY A 381 12.31 29.45 6.10
N ASP A 382 12.80 30.28 5.17
CA ASP A 382 13.10 29.85 3.81
C ASP A 382 14.36 28.98 3.78
N LEU A 383 14.30 27.92 2.99
CA LEU A 383 15.48 27.08 2.79
C LEU A 383 16.53 27.89 2.03
N PRO A 384 17.78 27.91 2.51
CA PRO A 384 18.82 28.65 1.84
C PRO A 384 19.16 27.97 0.50
N ALA A 385 19.50 28.78 -0.50
CA ALA A 385 19.86 28.27 -1.82
C ALA A 385 21.16 27.47 -1.75
N VAL A 386 21.08 26.16 -1.94
CA VAL A 386 22.26 25.28 -2.01
C VAL A 386 22.56 24.98 -3.47
N ALA A 387 23.77 25.32 -3.91
CA ALA A 387 24.25 24.95 -5.23
C ALA A 387 24.71 23.48 -5.22
N GLY A 388 23.94 22.61 -5.87
CA GLY A 388 24.29 21.19 -6.07
C GLY A 388 23.82 20.25 -4.94
N PRO A 389 24.22 18.97 -5.02
CA PRO A 389 23.70 17.93 -4.11
C PRO A 389 24.27 18.06 -2.69
N VAL A 390 23.42 17.82 -1.70
CA VAL A 390 23.81 17.74 -0.28
C VAL A 390 24.39 16.36 0.00
N SER A 391 25.65 16.30 0.45
CA SER A 391 26.37 15.06 0.75
C SER A 391 26.03 14.51 2.14
N ALA A 392 25.86 15.39 3.12
CA ALA A 392 25.51 15.05 4.50
C ALA A 392 24.57 16.10 5.12
N ALA A 393 23.71 15.64 6.03
CA ALA A 393 22.87 16.49 6.85
C ALA A 393 22.89 15.99 8.30
N VAL A 394 23.35 16.81 9.24
CA VAL A 394 23.57 16.42 10.64
C VAL A 394 22.76 17.32 11.57
N LEU A 395 21.91 16.72 12.40
CA LEU A 395 21.22 17.47 13.45
C LEU A 395 22.23 17.96 14.48
N HIS A 396 22.12 19.21 14.91
CA HIS A 396 22.87 19.74 16.04
C HIS A 396 22.05 20.78 16.79
N GLY A 397 22.51 21.15 17.98
CA GLY A 397 21.88 22.16 18.82
C GLY A 397 22.50 22.16 20.22
N ARG A 398 21.71 22.59 21.20
CA ARG A 398 22.08 22.57 22.61
C ARG A 398 21.08 21.74 23.44
N TRP A 399 21.60 21.03 24.42
CA TRP A 399 20.85 20.31 25.44
C TRP A 399 21.06 21.03 26.78
N GLY A 400 20.15 21.93 27.10
CA GLY A 400 20.34 22.97 28.11
C GLY A 400 21.53 23.86 27.76
N PHE A 401 22.61 23.75 28.53
CA PHE A 401 23.85 24.50 28.28
C PHE A 401 24.81 23.78 27.34
N ASP A 402 24.80 22.45 27.30
CA ASP A 402 25.85 21.70 26.61
C ASP A 402 25.51 21.55 25.11
N PRO A 403 26.46 21.78 24.19
CA PRO A 403 26.21 21.54 22.77
C PRO A 403 26.10 20.04 22.49
N PHE A 404 25.33 19.67 21.46
CA PHE A 404 25.24 18.28 21.02
C PHE A 404 25.29 18.14 19.50
N ILE A 405 25.73 16.96 19.05
CA ILE A 405 25.67 16.51 17.67
C ILE A 405 24.76 15.28 17.64
N GLY A 406 23.67 15.38 16.89
CA GLY A 406 22.65 14.35 16.74
C GLY A 406 22.89 13.44 15.53
N PRO A 407 21.86 12.69 15.11
CA PRO A 407 21.98 11.76 14.00
C PRO A 407 22.18 12.46 12.65
N ARG A 408 22.78 11.71 11.72
CA ARG A 408 22.73 12.03 10.29
C ARG A 408 21.34 11.74 9.75
N LEU A 409 20.71 12.73 9.15
CA LEU A 409 19.41 12.58 8.51
C LEU A 409 19.61 12.37 7.01
N LEU A 410 18.84 11.44 6.45
CA LEU A 410 18.83 11.16 5.02
C LEU A 410 17.94 12.18 4.32
N VAL A 411 18.44 13.41 4.18
CA VAL A 411 17.79 14.45 3.38
C VAL A 411 18.65 14.79 2.17
N ARG A 412 17.98 15.10 1.07
CA ARG A 412 18.62 15.62 -0.14
C ARG A 412 17.88 16.86 -0.61
N LEU A 413 18.61 17.72 -1.29
CA LEU A 413 18.08 18.89 -1.98
C LEU A 413 18.27 18.65 -3.47
N ASP A 414 17.20 18.78 -4.25
CA ASP A 414 17.24 18.59 -5.69
C ASP A 414 17.60 19.90 -6.39
N SER A 415 18.69 19.92 -7.16
CA SER A 415 19.09 21.09 -7.95
C SER A 415 18.35 21.12 -9.29
N ALA A 416 18.01 22.31 -9.80
CA ALA A 416 17.42 22.49 -11.13
C ALA A 416 18.26 21.86 -12.25
N GLY A 417 17.60 21.19 -13.20
CA GLY A 417 18.25 20.64 -14.41
C GLY A 417 19.02 19.33 -14.23
N ALA A 418 18.88 18.64 -13.10
CA ALA A 418 19.67 17.44 -12.80
C ALA A 418 19.20 16.16 -13.52
N TRP A 419 17.96 16.13 -14.05
CA TRP A 419 17.41 14.94 -14.69
C TRP A 419 17.83 14.81 -16.16
N THR A 420 18.33 13.63 -16.52
CA THR A 420 18.78 13.29 -17.88
C THR A 420 18.15 11.98 -18.34
N ALA A 421 17.85 11.88 -19.63
CA ALA A 421 17.43 10.64 -20.31
C ALA A 421 18.67 9.95 -20.94
N PRO A 422 18.53 8.72 -21.49
CA PRO A 422 19.59 8.06 -22.25
C PRO A 422 20.13 8.94 -23.39
N ALA A 423 21.38 8.69 -23.80
CA ALA A 423 22.19 9.61 -24.62
C ALA A 423 21.57 10.06 -25.96
N ASP A 424 20.60 9.33 -26.51
CA ASP A 424 19.92 9.66 -27.77
C ASP A 424 18.52 10.30 -27.56
N GLY A 425 17.94 10.18 -26.36
CA GLY A 425 16.58 10.66 -26.06
C GLY A 425 15.52 10.11 -27.02
N VAL A 426 15.80 9.00 -27.70
CA VAL A 426 14.91 8.44 -28.73
C VAL A 426 13.88 7.55 -28.07
N VAL A 427 12.60 7.81 -28.39
CA VAL A 427 11.47 7.02 -27.88
C VAL A 427 10.62 6.52 -29.04
N VAL A 428 10.01 5.35 -28.88
CA VAL A 428 9.20 4.73 -29.93
C VAL A 428 7.73 5.15 -29.77
N VAL A 429 7.16 5.79 -30.78
CA VAL A 429 5.74 6.17 -30.80
C VAL A 429 4.86 5.07 -31.38
N GLY A 430 3.57 5.07 -30.99
CA GLY A 430 2.59 4.05 -31.38
C GLY A 430 2.39 2.93 -30.35
N ARG A 431 3.12 2.98 -29.23
CA ARG A 431 2.93 2.14 -28.04
C ARG A 431 3.39 2.89 -26.78
N GLU A 432 3.09 2.36 -25.61
CA GLU A 432 3.71 2.82 -24.36
C GLU A 432 5.22 2.57 -24.41
N HIS A 433 6.02 3.47 -23.84
CA HIS A 433 7.49 3.37 -23.85
C HIS A 433 8.08 3.60 -22.46
N PRO A 434 8.77 2.61 -21.86
CA PRO A 434 9.49 2.83 -20.60
C PRO A 434 10.73 3.71 -20.84
N LEU A 435 10.94 4.68 -19.97
CA LEU A 435 12.09 5.58 -19.99
C LEU A 435 12.68 5.72 -18.58
N SER A 436 13.97 5.37 -18.44
CA SER A 436 14.72 5.60 -17.21
C SER A 436 15.40 6.96 -17.24
N LEU A 437 15.18 7.76 -16.19
CA LEU A 437 15.82 9.05 -15.98
C LEU A 437 16.84 8.97 -14.83
N ARG A 438 17.92 9.74 -14.92
CA ARG A 438 18.96 9.80 -13.89
C ARG A 438 19.43 11.22 -13.58
N GLY A 439 19.87 11.44 -12.34
CA GLY A 439 20.70 12.58 -11.92
C GLY A 439 20.07 13.55 -10.93
N GLY A 440 18.74 13.62 -10.83
CA GLY A 440 18.06 14.41 -9.78
C GLY A 440 17.80 13.61 -8.50
N VAL A 441 16.96 14.10 -7.61
CA VAL A 441 16.57 13.40 -6.36
C VAL A 441 15.16 12.82 -6.52
N ALA A 442 15.04 11.49 -6.58
CA ALA A 442 13.77 10.82 -6.84
C ALA A 442 12.68 11.18 -5.80
N ALA A 443 13.06 11.32 -4.52
CA ALA A 443 12.16 11.72 -3.44
C ALA A 443 11.57 13.14 -3.60
N CYS A 444 12.17 13.99 -4.44
CA CYS A 444 11.69 15.34 -4.71
C CYS A 444 10.74 15.42 -5.90
N VAL A 445 10.60 14.36 -6.71
CA VAL A 445 9.73 14.36 -7.89
C VAL A 445 8.27 14.26 -7.45
N THR A 446 7.45 15.21 -7.88
CA THR A 446 6.01 15.22 -7.58
C THR A 446 5.19 14.70 -8.75
N ARG A 447 5.63 14.97 -9.98
CA ARG A 447 4.93 14.58 -11.20
C ARG A 447 5.89 14.51 -12.39
N ILE A 448 5.65 13.52 -13.26
CA ILE A 448 6.28 13.42 -14.57
C ILE A 448 5.17 13.50 -15.62
N ALA A 449 5.33 14.34 -16.62
CA ALA A 449 4.37 14.50 -17.71
C ALA A 449 5.07 14.65 -19.06
N LEU A 450 4.47 14.07 -20.09
CA LEU A 450 4.90 14.24 -21.46
C LEU A 450 4.13 15.41 -22.07
N LYS A 451 4.85 16.40 -22.60
CA LYS A 451 4.32 17.44 -23.47
C LYS A 451 4.57 17.04 -24.93
N ASP A 452 3.48 16.84 -25.67
CA ASP A 452 3.54 16.53 -27.10
C ASP A 452 3.82 17.78 -27.95
N ALA A 453 4.02 17.58 -29.27
CA ALA A 453 4.28 18.66 -30.22
C ALA A 453 3.11 19.66 -30.33
N ASP A 454 1.89 19.23 -30.01
CA ASP A 454 0.68 20.07 -29.99
C ASP A 454 0.56 20.87 -28.66
N GLY A 455 1.53 20.69 -27.75
CA GLY A 455 1.61 21.37 -26.46
C GLY A 455 0.79 20.74 -25.35
N SER A 456 0.13 19.60 -25.61
CA SER A 456 -0.72 18.92 -24.63
C SER A 456 0.13 18.15 -23.62
N LEU A 457 -0.16 18.36 -22.33
CA LEU A 457 0.50 17.70 -21.21
C LEU A 457 -0.26 16.43 -20.80
N ARG A 458 0.40 15.27 -20.90
CA ARG A 458 -0.14 13.96 -20.53
C ARG A 458 0.66 13.41 -19.33
N PRO A 459 0.04 13.12 -18.18
CA PRO A 459 0.73 12.50 -17.05
C PRO A 459 1.36 11.16 -17.47
N ALA A 460 2.58 10.91 -17.01
CA ALA A 460 3.27 9.64 -17.19
C ALA A 460 3.38 8.94 -15.81
N PRO A 461 2.85 7.73 -15.63
CA PRO A 461 3.07 6.99 -14.40
C PRO A 461 4.56 6.69 -14.24
N TRP A 462 5.05 6.81 -13.01
CA TRP A 462 6.47 6.65 -12.71
C TRP A 462 6.70 6.02 -11.34
N LYS A 463 7.91 5.49 -11.13
CA LYS A 463 8.38 4.99 -9.84
C LYS A 463 9.85 5.33 -9.65
N ALA A 464 10.24 5.56 -8.39
CA ALA A 464 11.66 5.65 -8.04
C ALA A 464 12.30 4.26 -8.10
N THR A 465 13.47 4.16 -8.74
CA THR A 465 14.26 2.92 -8.82
C THR A 465 15.58 3.02 -8.06
N ALA A 466 16.07 4.23 -7.84
CA ALA A 466 17.21 4.54 -6.98
C ALA A 466 17.02 5.96 -6.39
N PRO A 467 17.82 6.38 -5.38
CA PRO A 467 17.84 7.75 -4.89
C PRO A 467 17.93 8.83 -5.97
N ASP A 468 18.64 8.53 -7.06
CA ASP A 468 18.94 9.39 -8.18
C ASP A 468 18.38 8.91 -9.52
N ALA A 469 17.44 7.94 -9.49
CA ALA A 469 16.86 7.35 -10.69
C ALA A 469 15.34 7.11 -10.58
N VAL A 470 14.63 7.38 -11.67
CA VAL A 470 13.19 7.11 -11.81
C VAL A 470 12.92 6.42 -13.14
N ASP A 471 11.97 5.49 -13.15
CA ASP A 471 11.42 4.90 -14.37
C ASP A 471 10.03 5.47 -14.62
N ALA A 472 9.83 6.05 -15.80
CA ALA A 472 8.55 6.59 -16.26
C ALA A 472 8.04 5.77 -17.44
N THR A 473 6.73 5.52 -17.50
CA THR A 473 6.08 4.92 -18.67
C THR A 473 5.42 6.03 -19.49
N LEU A 474 5.93 6.27 -20.69
CA LEU A 474 5.48 7.37 -21.54
C LEU A 474 4.25 6.98 -22.38
N PRO A 475 3.16 7.79 -22.33
CA PRO A 475 1.90 7.51 -23.04
C PRO A 475 1.98 7.85 -24.53
N LEU A 476 2.78 7.09 -25.29
CA LEU A 476 3.09 7.36 -26.70
C LEU A 476 2.20 6.59 -27.70
N ALA A 477 1.19 5.85 -27.25
CA ALA A 477 0.31 5.05 -28.11
C ALA A 477 -0.41 5.86 -29.21
N LYS A 478 -0.80 7.11 -28.90
CA LYS A 478 -1.50 8.03 -29.82
C LYS A 478 -0.74 9.34 -29.98
N VAL A 479 0.59 9.27 -30.06
CA VAL A 479 1.48 10.44 -30.21
C VAL A 479 2.12 10.40 -31.59
N LYS A 480 2.17 11.55 -32.26
CA LYS A 480 2.82 11.68 -33.57
C LYS A 480 4.35 11.64 -33.42
N PRO A 481 5.10 11.12 -34.41
CA PRO A 481 6.55 11.23 -34.43
C PRO A 481 7.00 12.71 -34.42
N GLY A 482 8.17 12.99 -33.83
CA GLY A 482 8.71 14.36 -33.79
C GLY A 482 9.35 14.73 -32.44
N GLY A 483 9.56 16.03 -32.24
CA GLY A 483 10.08 16.58 -30.99
C GLY A 483 9.06 16.48 -29.86
N LEU A 484 9.48 15.92 -28.74
CA LEU A 484 8.69 15.76 -27.53
C LEU A 484 9.44 16.39 -26.36
N THR A 485 8.72 16.83 -25.33
CA THR A 485 9.34 17.35 -24.10
C THR A 485 8.81 16.59 -22.90
N LEU A 486 9.70 16.00 -22.11
CA LEU A 486 9.35 15.47 -20.81
C LEU A 486 9.50 16.57 -19.76
N VAL A 487 8.47 16.73 -18.93
CA VAL A 487 8.41 17.71 -17.84
C VAL A 487 8.45 16.95 -16.53
N VAL A 488 9.42 17.29 -15.68
CA VAL A 488 9.61 16.74 -14.34
C VAL A 488 9.36 17.85 -13.33
N GLU A 489 8.19 17.81 -12.69
CA GLU A 489 7.79 18.70 -11.61
C GLU A 489 8.36 18.19 -10.27
N ARG A 490 8.76 19.13 -9.42
CA ARG A 490 9.47 18.83 -8.19
C ARG A 490 8.93 19.65 -7.03
N ALA A 491 9.06 19.10 -5.83
CA ALA A 491 8.57 19.75 -4.62
C ALA A 491 9.41 21.00 -4.28
N GLY A 492 8.73 22.12 -4.05
CA GLY A 492 9.35 23.38 -3.61
C GLY A 492 10.08 24.19 -4.69
N THR A 493 9.96 23.82 -5.98
CA THR A 493 10.47 24.61 -7.10
C THR A 493 9.33 24.98 -8.06
N ALA A 494 9.25 26.25 -8.45
CA ALA A 494 8.27 26.70 -9.46
C ALA A 494 8.64 26.19 -10.88
N ASP A 495 9.94 26.09 -11.19
CA ASP A 495 10.41 25.68 -12.49
C ASP A 495 10.58 24.16 -12.59
N ALA A 496 9.78 23.55 -13.46
CA ALA A 496 9.89 22.13 -13.82
C ALA A 496 11.14 21.88 -14.68
N ALA A 497 11.81 20.75 -14.47
CA ALA A 497 12.91 20.35 -15.35
C ALA A 497 12.35 19.84 -16.68
N THR A 498 12.93 20.27 -17.80
CA THR A 498 12.49 19.86 -19.14
C THR A 498 13.58 19.04 -19.82
N ILE A 499 13.21 17.88 -20.36
CA ILE A 499 14.10 16.99 -21.11
C ILE A 499 13.56 16.86 -22.53
N THR A 500 14.39 17.14 -23.52
CA THR A 500 14.04 16.98 -24.92
C THR A 500 14.11 15.51 -25.32
N LEU A 501 13.07 15.01 -25.99
CA LEU A 501 12.97 13.65 -26.50
C LEU A 501 12.64 13.68 -28.00
N THR A 502 13.00 12.61 -28.72
CA THR A 502 12.68 12.44 -30.15
C THR A 502 11.83 11.19 -30.35
N GLY A 503 10.55 11.37 -30.71
CA GLY A 503 9.64 10.28 -31.04
C GLY A 503 9.85 9.73 -32.45
N ARG A 504 10.15 8.43 -32.58
CA ARG A 504 10.33 7.73 -33.87
C ARG A 504 9.33 6.58 -34.04
N VAL A 505 8.98 6.29 -35.28
CA VAL A 505 8.18 5.10 -35.61
C VAL A 505 9.08 3.85 -35.54
N GLU A 506 8.54 2.77 -34.99
CA GLU A 506 9.21 1.47 -35.04
C GLU A 506 9.43 1.00 -36.49
N ALA A 507 10.64 0.53 -36.80
CA ALA A 507 10.98 0.03 -38.13
C ALA A 507 10.30 -1.32 -38.42
N SER A 508 9.75 -1.48 -39.63
CA SER A 508 9.24 -2.78 -40.10
C SER A 508 10.36 -3.79 -40.25
N ARG A 509 10.14 -5.02 -39.75
CA ARG A 509 11.01 -6.16 -39.98
C ARG A 509 10.38 -7.04 -41.06
N LEU A 510 11.14 -7.33 -42.13
CA LEU A 510 10.68 -8.14 -43.26
C LEU A 510 11.50 -9.43 -43.26
N ASP A 511 10.87 -10.56 -42.96
CA ASP A 511 11.59 -11.82 -42.75
C ASP A 511 11.63 -12.66 -44.05
N ARG A 512 10.48 -12.93 -44.68
CA ARG A 512 10.39 -13.73 -45.93
C ARG A 512 9.05 -13.58 -46.64
N PHE A 513 9.06 -13.60 -47.98
CA PHE A 513 7.88 -13.76 -48.82
C PHE A 513 7.84 -15.17 -49.46
N VAL A 514 6.69 -15.85 -49.43
CA VAL A 514 6.50 -17.17 -50.05
C VAL A 514 5.24 -17.17 -50.91
N ILE A 515 5.34 -17.68 -52.14
CA ILE A 515 4.21 -17.91 -53.05
C ILE A 515 4.33 -19.31 -53.66
N TYR A 516 3.23 -20.03 -53.85
CA TYR A 516 3.24 -21.30 -54.57
C TYR A 516 3.02 -21.05 -56.06
N ASP A 517 3.67 -21.86 -56.90
CA ASP A 517 3.53 -21.77 -58.35
C ASP A 517 2.08 -22.02 -58.77
N GLY A 518 1.54 -21.15 -59.63
CA GLY A 518 0.12 -21.08 -59.98
C GLY A 518 -0.77 -20.23 -59.06
N ASP A 519 -0.33 -19.89 -57.84
CA ASP A 519 -1.12 -19.07 -56.92
C ASP A 519 -1.15 -17.59 -57.36
N ARG A 520 -2.25 -16.90 -56.99
CA ARG A 520 -2.39 -15.43 -57.08
C ARG A 520 -2.10 -14.71 -55.77
N THR A 521 -1.89 -15.46 -54.69
CA THR A 521 -1.67 -14.90 -53.36
C THR A 521 -0.40 -15.50 -52.75
N GLY A 522 0.45 -14.65 -52.19
CA GLY A 522 1.61 -15.04 -51.40
C GLY A 522 1.55 -14.47 -50.00
N VAL A 523 2.42 -14.96 -49.10
CA VAL A 523 2.46 -14.54 -47.69
C VAL A 523 3.82 -13.94 -47.37
N LEU A 524 3.80 -12.72 -46.82
CA LEU A 524 4.97 -12.04 -46.24
C LEU A 524 4.94 -12.20 -44.71
N ALA A 525 6.01 -12.73 -44.15
CA ALA A 525 6.22 -12.83 -42.70
C ALA A 525 7.14 -11.72 -42.20
N GLY A 526 6.91 -11.22 -40.98
CA GLY A 526 7.68 -10.13 -40.41
C GLY A 526 7.11 -9.53 -39.13
N ALA A 527 7.36 -8.24 -38.92
CA ALA A 527 6.74 -7.43 -37.89
C ALA A 527 6.45 -6.02 -38.41
N ARG A 528 5.33 -5.43 -37.98
CA ARG A 528 4.83 -4.14 -38.46
C ARG A 528 4.60 -4.14 -39.98
N LEU A 529 3.98 -5.22 -40.46
CA LEU A 529 3.63 -5.39 -41.87
C LEU A 529 2.47 -4.49 -42.31
N ASP A 530 1.80 -3.81 -41.37
CA ASP A 530 0.81 -2.74 -41.64
C ASP A 530 1.38 -1.58 -42.46
N GLN A 531 2.71 -1.41 -42.46
CA GLN A 531 3.40 -0.37 -43.23
C GLN A 531 3.70 -0.77 -44.67
N VAL A 532 3.46 -2.02 -45.08
CA VAL A 532 3.71 -2.46 -46.46
C VAL A 532 2.65 -1.85 -47.39
N ALA A 533 3.10 -1.21 -48.47
CA ALA A 533 2.22 -0.64 -49.49
C ALA A 533 2.11 -1.55 -50.72
N THR A 534 3.25 -2.08 -51.19
CA THR A 534 3.31 -3.00 -52.34
C THR A 534 4.53 -3.91 -52.22
N LEU A 535 4.47 -5.09 -52.85
CA LEU A 535 5.62 -5.97 -53.06
C LEU A 535 5.76 -6.26 -54.56
N ASP A 536 6.98 -6.24 -55.09
CA ASP A 536 7.29 -6.63 -56.47
C ASP A 536 8.22 -7.85 -56.46
N LEU A 537 7.85 -8.90 -57.19
CA LEU A 537 8.66 -10.11 -57.40
C LEU A 537 8.72 -10.40 -58.90
N ALA A 538 9.93 -10.38 -59.47
CA ALA A 538 10.15 -10.64 -60.90
C ALA A 538 9.26 -9.79 -61.83
N GLY A 539 9.02 -8.50 -61.49
CA GLY A 539 8.18 -7.59 -62.26
C GLY A 539 6.68 -7.79 -62.07
N ARG A 540 6.26 -8.64 -61.13
CA ARG A 540 4.86 -8.86 -60.76
C ARG A 540 4.55 -8.10 -59.49
N ARG A 541 3.52 -7.26 -59.55
CA ARG A 541 3.09 -6.41 -58.43
C ARG A 541 2.04 -7.12 -57.58
N PHE A 542 2.29 -7.14 -56.28
CA PHE A 542 1.38 -7.62 -55.25
C PHE A 542 0.90 -6.47 -54.36
N VAL A 543 -0.39 -6.53 -54.00
CA VAL A 543 -1.05 -5.57 -53.11
C VAL A 543 -1.46 -6.24 -51.79
N PRO A 544 -1.30 -5.55 -50.65
CA PRO A 544 -1.71 -6.06 -49.34
C PRO A 544 -3.19 -6.43 -49.28
N ALA A 545 -3.48 -7.61 -48.76
CA ALA A 545 -4.82 -8.10 -48.45
C ALA A 545 -4.97 -8.30 -46.93
N THR A 546 -5.10 -9.54 -46.46
CA THR A 546 -5.33 -9.87 -45.05
C THR A 546 -4.05 -9.79 -44.22
N LEU A 547 -4.08 -9.09 -43.09
CA LEU A 547 -3.00 -9.08 -42.09
C LEU A 547 -3.41 -9.89 -40.86
N THR A 548 -2.67 -10.94 -40.54
CA THR A 548 -2.83 -11.76 -39.33
C THR A 548 -1.67 -11.51 -38.37
N ARG A 549 -1.95 -11.34 -37.08
CA ARG A 549 -0.91 -11.12 -36.04
C ARG A 549 -0.85 -12.34 -35.11
N GLY A 550 0.33 -12.92 -34.94
CA GLY A 550 0.55 -14.09 -34.06
C GLY A 550 1.80 -13.95 -33.20
N GLY A 551 2.00 -14.90 -32.27
CA GLY A 551 3.16 -14.90 -31.36
C GLY A 551 4.52 -14.99 -32.07
N ASP A 552 4.55 -15.59 -33.26
CA ASP A 552 5.75 -15.72 -34.11
C ASP A 552 5.95 -14.54 -35.08
N GLY A 553 5.11 -13.49 -35.01
CA GLY A 553 5.16 -12.31 -35.88
C GLY A 553 3.89 -12.06 -36.68
N ASP A 554 3.92 -11.00 -37.47
CA ASP A 554 2.88 -10.62 -38.42
C ASP A 554 2.99 -11.47 -39.71
N ARG A 555 1.84 -11.85 -40.28
CA ARG A 555 1.70 -12.47 -41.60
C ARG A 555 0.78 -11.64 -42.47
N LEU A 556 1.29 -11.13 -43.58
CA LEU A 556 0.54 -10.33 -44.54
C LEU A 556 0.34 -11.12 -45.83
N GLU A 557 -0.92 -11.39 -46.16
CA GLU A 557 -1.32 -11.88 -47.47
C GLU A 557 -1.19 -10.76 -48.50
N LEU A 558 -0.65 -11.12 -49.67
CA LEU A 558 -0.34 -10.22 -50.76
C LEU A 558 -0.87 -10.85 -52.04
N THR A 559 -1.76 -10.14 -52.74
CA THR A 559 -2.49 -10.66 -53.92
C THR A 559 -2.04 -9.93 -55.19
N ARG A 560 -2.00 -10.63 -56.32
CA ARG A 560 -1.76 -10.07 -57.65
C ARG A 560 -2.96 -10.27 -58.56
N ASP A 561 -3.17 -9.31 -59.46
CA ASP A 561 -4.27 -9.34 -60.42
C ASP A 561 -3.96 -10.18 -61.67
N ASP A 562 -2.66 -10.37 -61.98
CA ASP A 562 -2.23 -11.16 -63.12
C ASP A 562 -2.00 -12.64 -62.77
N GLY A 563 -2.38 -13.52 -63.70
CA GLY A 563 -2.17 -14.98 -63.59
C GLY A 563 -0.91 -15.48 -64.28
N GLY A 564 0.03 -14.58 -64.64
CA GLY A 564 1.23 -14.96 -65.37
C GLY A 564 2.15 -15.86 -64.56
N GLU A 565 3.00 -16.65 -65.22
CA GLU A 565 4.02 -17.44 -64.52
C GLU A 565 5.04 -16.51 -63.82
N ILE A 566 5.51 -16.95 -62.65
CA ILE A 566 6.60 -16.31 -61.91
C ILE A 566 7.84 -17.17 -62.10
N ALA A 567 8.96 -16.55 -62.44
CA ALA A 567 10.23 -17.26 -62.60
C ALA A 567 10.58 -18.01 -61.30
N ARG A 568 10.75 -19.33 -61.38
CA ARG A 568 10.95 -20.19 -60.19
C ARG A 568 12.28 -19.94 -59.47
N ASP A 569 13.23 -19.30 -60.14
CA ASP A 569 14.53 -18.88 -59.63
C ASP A 569 14.52 -17.48 -58.99
N ALA A 570 13.37 -16.82 -58.90
CA ALA A 570 13.25 -15.53 -58.22
C ALA A 570 13.42 -15.67 -56.69
N THR A 571 14.54 -15.19 -56.16
CA THR A 571 14.93 -15.32 -54.74
C THR A 571 14.76 -14.05 -53.91
N GLU A 572 14.46 -12.90 -54.53
CA GLU A 572 14.31 -11.62 -53.85
C GLU A 572 13.09 -10.85 -54.35
N ALA A 573 12.38 -10.18 -53.43
CA ALA A 573 11.29 -9.27 -53.72
C ALA A 573 11.60 -7.86 -53.21
N ARG A 574 11.12 -6.84 -53.92
CA ARG A 574 11.22 -5.43 -53.54
C ARG A 574 9.93 -4.99 -52.85
N VAL A 575 10.04 -4.58 -51.59
CA VAL A 575 8.93 -4.08 -50.78
C VAL A 575 8.97 -2.56 -50.74
N ARG A 576 7.84 -1.91 -51.03
CA ARG A 576 7.66 -0.47 -50.83
C ARG A 576 6.78 -0.25 -49.61
N LEU A 577 7.27 0.57 -48.68
CA LEU A 577 6.56 0.94 -47.47
C LEU A 577 5.71 2.20 -47.71
N ARG A 578 4.67 2.39 -46.90
CA ARG A 578 3.73 3.53 -46.98
C ARG A 578 4.41 4.88 -46.77
N ASP A 579 5.55 4.92 -46.10
CA ASP A 579 6.37 6.12 -45.91
C ASP A 579 7.31 6.44 -47.09
N GLY A 580 7.21 5.67 -48.18
CA GLY A 580 7.98 5.88 -49.41
C GLY A 580 9.33 5.17 -49.47
N ARG A 581 9.79 4.56 -48.37
CA ARG A 581 11.02 3.75 -48.35
C ARG A 581 10.85 2.44 -49.13
N THR A 582 11.96 1.91 -49.62
CA THR A 582 12.02 0.60 -50.28
C THR A 582 13.00 -0.31 -49.56
N ALA A 583 12.63 -1.57 -49.39
CA ALA A 583 13.46 -2.62 -48.80
C ALA A 583 13.44 -3.87 -49.68
N THR A 584 14.43 -4.74 -49.53
CA THR A 584 14.45 -6.07 -50.15
C THR A 584 14.08 -7.13 -49.12
N VAL A 585 13.42 -8.20 -49.56
CA VAL A 585 13.08 -9.36 -48.72
C VAL A 585 13.36 -10.64 -49.49
N ALA A 586 13.82 -11.67 -48.79
CA ALA A 586 13.99 -13.00 -49.39
C ALA A 586 12.63 -13.52 -49.86
N ALA A 587 12.57 -13.99 -51.11
CA ALA A 587 11.38 -14.56 -51.73
C ALA A 587 11.61 -16.04 -52.08
N ARG A 588 10.55 -16.84 -52.03
CA ARG A 588 10.57 -18.23 -52.47
C ARG A 588 9.32 -18.53 -53.29
N VAL A 589 9.52 -18.95 -54.54
CA VAL A 589 8.50 -19.57 -55.38
C VAL A 589 8.51 -21.08 -55.10
N ALA A 590 7.53 -21.57 -54.35
CA ALA A 590 7.38 -22.99 -54.02
C ALA A 590 6.69 -23.76 -55.16
N PRO A 591 6.88 -25.10 -55.26
CA PRO A 591 6.20 -25.93 -56.25
C PRO A 591 4.66 -25.81 -56.18
N PRO A 592 3.91 -26.17 -57.25
CA PRO A 592 2.45 -26.16 -57.23
C PRO A 592 1.88 -26.95 -56.05
N ARG A 593 0.78 -26.47 -55.48
CA ARG A 593 0.10 -27.16 -54.38
C ARG A 593 -0.42 -28.53 -54.82
N PRO A 594 -0.45 -29.51 -53.91
CA PRO A 594 -1.01 -30.82 -54.22
C PRO A 594 -2.51 -30.72 -54.50
N ALA A 595 -2.96 -31.31 -55.61
CA ALA A 595 -4.36 -31.28 -56.05
C ALA A 595 -5.08 -32.59 -55.70
N VAL A 596 -6.36 -32.48 -55.32
CA VAL A 596 -7.24 -33.63 -55.06
C VAL A 596 -8.68 -33.28 -55.44
N THR A 597 -9.43 -34.24 -55.98
CA THR A 597 -10.84 -34.08 -56.37
C THR A 597 -11.70 -35.22 -55.84
N LEU A 598 -12.95 -34.93 -55.45
CA LEU A 598 -13.92 -35.93 -55.03
C LEU A 598 -14.50 -36.64 -56.26
N VAL A 599 -14.42 -37.97 -56.30
CA VAL A 599 -14.99 -38.79 -57.39
C VAL A 599 -16.41 -39.21 -57.05
N SER A 600 -16.61 -39.78 -55.86
CA SER A 600 -17.91 -40.22 -55.38
C SER A 600 -17.92 -40.32 -53.86
N ARG A 601 -19.12 -40.38 -53.27
CA ARG A 601 -19.32 -40.60 -51.83
C ARG A 601 -20.55 -41.45 -51.59
N ASP A 602 -20.52 -42.21 -50.52
CA ASP A 602 -21.58 -43.06 -50.02
C ASP A 602 -21.75 -42.83 -48.51
N VAL A 603 -22.99 -42.76 -48.05
CA VAL A 603 -23.35 -42.45 -46.67
C VAL A 603 -24.23 -43.57 -46.13
N ALA A 604 -23.68 -44.37 -45.22
CA ALA A 604 -24.39 -45.48 -44.59
C ALA A 604 -24.78 -45.11 -43.16
N LEU A 605 -26.08 -45.00 -42.89
CA LEU A 605 -26.62 -44.81 -41.54
C LEU A 605 -27.17 -46.14 -41.02
N ALA A 606 -26.75 -46.56 -39.83
CA ALA A 606 -27.31 -47.74 -39.18
C ALA A 606 -28.77 -47.48 -38.76
N PRO A 607 -29.71 -48.42 -39.02
CA PRO A 607 -31.10 -48.25 -38.62
C PRO A 607 -31.21 -48.20 -37.09
N VAL A 608 -31.95 -47.22 -36.58
CA VAL A 608 -32.24 -47.09 -35.15
C VAL A 608 -33.53 -47.87 -34.84
N PRO A 609 -33.53 -48.84 -33.90
CA PRO A 609 -34.72 -49.62 -33.56
C PRO A 609 -35.91 -48.72 -33.19
N ASP A 610 -37.12 -49.16 -33.56
CA ASP A 610 -38.40 -48.51 -33.24
C ASP A 610 -38.53 -47.05 -33.73
N THR A 611 -37.77 -46.66 -34.75
CA THR A 611 -37.85 -45.33 -35.37
C THR A 611 -38.20 -45.38 -36.85
N ARG A 612 -38.75 -44.29 -37.37
CA ARG A 612 -39.02 -44.10 -38.80
C ARG A 612 -37.80 -43.55 -39.53
N PRO A 613 -37.48 -44.09 -40.72
CA PRO A 613 -36.39 -43.57 -41.53
C PRO A 613 -36.70 -42.15 -42.04
N ILE A 614 -35.66 -41.35 -42.18
CA ILE A 614 -35.73 -39.99 -42.73
C ILE A 614 -34.95 -39.99 -44.04
N SER A 615 -35.62 -39.63 -45.13
CA SER A 615 -35.02 -39.50 -46.46
C SER A 615 -34.26 -38.18 -46.56
N LEU A 616 -32.97 -38.26 -46.92
CA LEU A 616 -32.05 -37.12 -46.99
C LEU A 616 -31.66 -36.81 -48.44
N PRO A 617 -31.58 -35.52 -48.82
CA PRO A 617 -31.00 -35.13 -50.10
C PRO A 617 -29.49 -35.41 -50.16
N ALA A 618 -28.96 -35.49 -51.37
CA ALA A 618 -27.54 -35.75 -51.59
C ALA A 618 -26.67 -34.64 -50.98
N GLY A 619 -25.78 -35.01 -50.06
CA GLY A 619 -24.80 -34.11 -49.43
C GLY A 619 -25.05 -33.75 -47.99
N LEU A 620 -26.23 -34.09 -47.45
CA LEU A 620 -26.41 -34.14 -46.01
C LEU A 620 -25.88 -35.47 -45.47
N ILE A 621 -25.07 -35.39 -44.42
CA ILE A 621 -24.38 -36.52 -43.82
C ILE A 621 -24.86 -36.58 -42.36
N PRO A 622 -25.61 -37.62 -41.96
CA PRO A 622 -25.97 -37.79 -40.55
C PRO A 622 -24.71 -37.88 -39.70
N ARG A 623 -24.71 -37.22 -38.55
CA ARG A 623 -23.57 -37.24 -37.60
C ARG A 623 -23.12 -38.66 -37.26
N ASP A 624 -24.07 -39.58 -37.14
CA ASP A 624 -23.84 -40.96 -36.70
C ASP A 624 -23.70 -41.95 -37.87
N ALA A 625 -23.54 -41.45 -39.11
CA ALA A 625 -23.32 -42.28 -40.31
C ALA A 625 -21.83 -42.65 -40.51
N SER A 626 -21.60 -43.72 -41.26
CA SER A 626 -20.30 -44.06 -41.86
C SER A 626 -20.23 -43.46 -43.26
N LEU A 627 -19.29 -42.55 -43.49
CA LEU A 627 -19.03 -41.93 -44.79
C LEU A 627 -17.87 -42.67 -45.48
N THR A 628 -18.11 -43.18 -46.67
CA THR A 628 -17.06 -43.73 -47.55
C THR A 628 -16.99 -42.88 -48.80
N PHE A 629 -15.80 -42.41 -49.20
CA PHE A 629 -15.66 -41.53 -50.34
C PHE A 629 -14.38 -41.81 -51.13
N SER A 630 -14.47 -41.62 -52.44
CA SER A 630 -13.38 -41.85 -53.37
C SER A 630 -12.81 -40.52 -53.84
N LEU A 631 -11.48 -40.43 -53.85
CA LEU A 631 -10.71 -39.26 -54.22
C LEU A 631 -9.81 -39.61 -55.42
N ARG A 632 -9.65 -38.65 -56.32
CA ARG A 632 -8.66 -38.69 -57.40
C ARG A 632 -7.56 -37.68 -57.13
N THR A 633 -6.32 -38.12 -57.30
CA THR A 633 -5.12 -37.38 -56.94
C THR A 633 -4.08 -37.55 -58.05
N PRO A 634 -3.75 -36.50 -58.82
CA PRO A 634 -2.71 -36.57 -59.84
C PRO A 634 -1.36 -36.99 -59.23
N GLY A 635 -0.74 -38.03 -59.80
CA GLY A 635 0.51 -38.61 -59.28
C GLY A 635 0.35 -39.51 -58.04
N GLY A 636 -0.88 -39.82 -57.64
CA GLY A 636 -1.18 -40.77 -56.57
C GLY A 636 -0.92 -40.26 -55.15
N LEU A 637 -1.29 -41.09 -54.18
CA LEU A 637 -1.05 -40.89 -52.75
C LEU A 637 0.14 -41.73 -52.29
N THR A 638 1.08 -41.09 -51.61
CA THR A 638 2.22 -41.75 -50.95
C THR A 638 1.89 -42.09 -49.49
N VAL A 639 2.74 -42.88 -48.83
CA VAL A 639 2.55 -43.26 -47.41
C VAL A 639 2.68 -42.08 -46.44
N THR A 640 3.34 -40.99 -46.88
CA THR A 640 3.52 -39.75 -46.10
C THR A 640 2.46 -38.69 -46.40
N ASP A 641 1.64 -38.90 -47.43
CA ASP A 641 0.54 -38.00 -47.75
C ASP A 641 -0.63 -38.21 -46.79
N ALA A 642 -1.39 -37.15 -46.52
CA ALA A 642 -2.59 -37.21 -45.71
C ALA A 642 -3.75 -36.46 -46.36
N ILE A 643 -4.97 -36.95 -46.12
CA ILE A 643 -6.19 -36.20 -46.41
C ILE A 643 -6.62 -35.52 -45.12
N GLU A 644 -6.49 -34.21 -45.08
CA GLU A 644 -7.02 -33.40 -44.00
C GLU A 644 -8.50 -33.14 -44.24
N ILE A 645 -9.31 -33.27 -43.20
CA ILE A 645 -10.75 -33.00 -43.24
C ILE A 645 -11.09 -32.09 -42.08
N ALA A 646 -11.73 -30.96 -42.37
CA ALA A 646 -12.15 -29.98 -41.39
C ALA A 646 -13.67 -29.82 -41.40
N ALA A 647 -14.25 -29.62 -40.22
CA ALA A 647 -15.64 -29.22 -40.04
C ALA A 647 -15.70 -27.73 -39.67
N GLY A 648 -16.44 -26.93 -40.44
CA GLY A 648 -16.50 -25.48 -40.26
C GLY A 648 -15.23 -24.72 -40.68
N ASP A 649 -15.25 -23.39 -40.48
CA ASP A 649 -14.18 -22.50 -40.95
C ASP A 649 -12.93 -22.52 -40.03
N ASP A 650 -13.12 -22.70 -38.72
CA ASP A 650 -12.04 -22.70 -37.70
C ASP A 650 -11.96 -24.02 -36.89
N GLY A 651 -12.60 -25.10 -37.35
CA GLY A 651 -12.66 -26.37 -36.62
C GLY A 651 -11.38 -27.19 -36.69
N ALA A 652 -11.13 -27.99 -35.63
CA ALA A 652 -10.03 -28.94 -35.60
C ALA A 652 -10.09 -29.91 -36.81
N ALA A 653 -9.02 -29.97 -37.59
CA ALA A 653 -8.93 -30.87 -38.73
C ALA A 653 -8.52 -32.27 -38.27
N THR A 654 -9.17 -33.31 -38.81
CA THR A 654 -8.73 -34.69 -38.67
C THR A 654 -7.87 -35.08 -39.87
N ARG A 655 -6.89 -35.97 -39.66
CA ARG A 655 -5.98 -36.44 -40.70
C ARG A 655 -6.21 -37.91 -40.99
N LEU A 656 -6.61 -38.22 -42.21
CA LEU A 656 -6.69 -39.60 -42.71
C LEU A 656 -5.40 -39.93 -43.44
N THR A 657 -4.81 -41.08 -43.14
CA THR A 657 -3.56 -41.54 -43.75
C THR A 657 -3.72 -42.99 -44.20
N VAL A 658 -2.81 -43.43 -45.08
CA VAL A 658 -2.70 -44.86 -45.44
C VAL A 658 -2.28 -45.68 -44.21
N ALA A 659 -1.38 -45.14 -43.37
CA ALA A 659 -0.87 -45.82 -42.18
C ALA A 659 -1.95 -46.06 -41.11
N SER A 660 -2.94 -45.16 -40.97
CA SER A 660 -4.04 -45.33 -40.03
C SER A 660 -5.11 -46.32 -40.50
N GLY A 661 -4.97 -46.88 -41.72
CA GLY A 661 -5.98 -47.76 -42.33
C GLY A 661 -7.26 -47.05 -42.77
N ALA A 662 -7.34 -45.72 -42.59
CA ALA A 662 -8.49 -44.91 -42.96
C ALA A 662 -8.55 -44.62 -44.47
N ILE A 663 -7.44 -44.82 -45.19
CA ILE A 663 -7.32 -44.66 -46.64
C ILE A 663 -6.82 -45.97 -47.26
N GLN A 664 -7.56 -46.45 -48.26
CA GLN A 664 -7.16 -47.55 -49.12
C GLN A 664 -6.87 -47.02 -50.53
N ARG A 665 -5.67 -47.28 -51.04
CA ARG A 665 -5.30 -46.95 -52.43
C ARG A 665 -5.90 -47.97 -53.40
N ILE A 666 -6.49 -47.49 -54.49
CA ILE A 666 -7.06 -48.31 -55.57
C ILE A 666 -6.40 -47.87 -56.87
N GLY A 667 -5.42 -48.63 -57.37
CA GLY A 667 -4.62 -48.22 -58.53
C GLY A 667 -3.69 -47.04 -58.23
N ASP A 668 -3.36 -46.27 -59.27
CA ASP A 668 -2.29 -45.27 -59.21
C ASP A 668 -2.78 -43.88 -58.77
N ASP A 669 -4.01 -43.48 -59.09
CA ASP A 669 -4.53 -42.13 -58.84
C ASP A 669 -5.81 -42.07 -57.99
N ILE A 670 -6.42 -43.22 -57.66
CA ILE A 670 -7.63 -43.30 -56.83
C ILE A 670 -7.30 -43.76 -55.41
N ALA A 671 -7.94 -43.13 -54.43
CA ALA A 671 -8.00 -43.62 -53.06
C ALA A 671 -9.42 -43.59 -52.52
N VAL A 672 -9.73 -44.53 -51.64
CA VAL A 672 -11.01 -44.62 -50.93
C VAL A 672 -10.74 -44.37 -49.46
N ALA A 673 -11.43 -43.39 -48.90
CA ALA A 673 -11.33 -43.02 -47.50
C ALA A 673 -12.63 -43.34 -46.77
N ARG A 674 -12.53 -43.70 -45.48
CA ARG A 674 -13.67 -43.90 -44.60
C ARG A 674 -13.58 -42.98 -43.39
N LEU A 675 -14.70 -42.37 -43.03
CA LEU A 675 -14.82 -41.41 -41.93
C LEU A 675 -16.12 -41.63 -41.16
N SER A 676 -16.03 -41.63 -39.84
CA SER A 676 -17.18 -41.47 -38.94
C SER A 676 -17.17 -40.03 -38.40
N PRO A 677 -18.16 -39.18 -38.74
CA PRO A 677 -18.15 -37.77 -38.31
C PRO A 677 -18.12 -37.61 -36.79
N VAL A 678 -18.92 -38.39 -36.06
CA VAL A 678 -18.96 -38.35 -34.59
C VAL A 678 -17.61 -38.74 -33.96
N THR A 679 -16.90 -39.71 -34.53
CA THR A 679 -15.58 -40.14 -34.04
C THR A 679 -14.50 -39.12 -34.37
N ALA A 680 -14.60 -38.45 -35.52
CA ALA A 680 -13.60 -37.52 -36.00
C ALA A 680 -13.67 -36.13 -35.35
N PHE A 681 -14.88 -35.63 -35.08
CA PHE A 681 -15.10 -34.25 -34.65
C PHE A 681 -15.91 -34.13 -33.36
N GLY A 682 -16.36 -35.25 -32.79
CA GLY A 682 -17.11 -35.31 -31.52
C GLY A 682 -18.63 -35.21 -31.68
N PRO A 683 -19.38 -35.33 -30.57
CA PRO A 683 -20.85 -35.50 -30.58
C PRO A 683 -21.65 -34.25 -30.98
N SER A 684 -21.03 -33.07 -30.96
CA SER A 684 -21.69 -31.79 -31.27
C SER A 684 -21.40 -31.28 -32.69
N VAL A 685 -20.67 -32.03 -33.52
CA VAL A 685 -20.29 -31.58 -34.86
C VAL A 685 -21.51 -31.41 -35.77
N THR A 686 -21.57 -30.26 -36.45
CA THR A 686 -22.58 -29.89 -37.45
C THR A 686 -21.95 -28.95 -38.47
N GLY A 687 -22.59 -28.79 -39.63
CA GLY A 687 -22.17 -27.82 -40.65
C GLY A 687 -21.31 -28.42 -41.77
N ALA A 688 -20.81 -27.55 -42.65
CA ALA A 688 -20.06 -27.96 -43.83
C ALA A 688 -18.73 -28.63 -43.46
N ILE A 689 -18.43 -29.73 -44.13
CA ILE A 689 -17.14 -30.41 -44.10
C ILE A 689 -16.42 -30.28 -45.43
N ARG A 690 -15.12 -30.04 -45.33
CA ARG A 690 -14.20 -29.85 -46.45
C ARG A 690 -12.98 -30.75 -46.28
N PHE A 691 -12.34 -31.10 -47.38
CA PHE A 691 -11.14 -31.93 -47.40
C PHE A 691 -10.05 -31.32 -48.27
N ARG A 692 -8.79 -31.63 -47.99
CA ARG A 692 -7.63 -31.25 -48.84
C ARG A 692 -6.54 -32.30 -48.74
N LEU A 693 -5.68 -32.37 -49.75
CA LEU A 693 -4.46 -33.17 -49.71
C LEU A 693 -3.34 -32.39 -49.02
N THR A 694 -2.59 -33.05 -48.15
CA THR A 694 -1.30 -32.55 -47.65
C THR A 694 -0.18 -33.49 -48.05
N ARG A 695 0.92 -32.91 -48.55
CA ARG A 695 2.14 -33.62 -48.97
C ARG A 695 3.32 -32.97 -48.27
N GLY A 696 3.82 -33.64 -47.23
CA GLY A 696 4.77 -33.03 -46.29
C GLY A 696 4.18 -31.77 -45.64
N ASP A 697 4.92 -30.66 -45.72
CA ASP A 697 4.49 -29.36 -45.17
C ASP A 697 3.61 -28.52 -46.13
N VAL A 698 3.32 -29.04 -47.33
CA VAL A 698 2.51 -28.33 -48.33
C VAL A 698 1.07 -28.82 -48.31
N SER A 699 0.14 -27.90 -48.09
CA SER A 699 -1.30 -28.17 -48.14
C SER A 699 -1.92 -27.71 -49.46
N GLY A 700 -2.77 -28.56 -50.02
CA GLY A 700 -3.63 -28.27 -51.17
C GLY A 700 -4.82 -27.39 -50.80
N ASP A 701 -5.64 -27.10 -51.80
CA ASP A 701 -6.86 -26.32 -51.63
C ASP A 701 -7.97 -27.14 -50.98
N TRP A 702 -8.80 -26.47 -50.19
CA TRP A 702 -9.98 -27.07 -49.58
C TRP A 702 -11.07 -27.31 -50.63
N GLN A 703 -11.59 -28.53 -50.64
CA GLN A 703 -12.67 -29.01 -51.50
C GLN A 703 -13.90 -29.39 -50.64
N PRO A 704 -15.14 -29.19 -51.12
CA PRO A 704 -16.33 -29.55 -50.36
C PRO A 704 -16.54 -31.06 -50.28
N LEU A 705 -16.84 -31.60 -49.09
CA LEU A 705 -17.16 -33.02 -48.88
C LEU A 705 -18.64 -33.28 -48.56
N GLY A 706 -19.33 -32.35 -47.89
CA GLY A 706 -20.74 -32.47 -47.51
C GLY A 706 -21.09 -31.58 -46.33
N GLN A 707 -22.27 -31.78 -45.73
CA GLN A 707 -22.75 -31.05 -44.56
C GLN A 707 -23.25 -32.03 -43.50
N ILE A 708 -22.68 -31.95 -42.30
CA ILE A 708 -23.07 -32.80 -41.19
C ILE A 708 -24.35 -32.27 -40.55
N VAL A 709 -25.34 -33.15 -40.36
CA VAL A 709 -26.63 -32.85 -39.73
C VAL A 709 -26.94 -33.83 -38.60
N ARG A 710 -27.61 -33.35 -37.56
CA ARG A 710 -28.21 -34.22 -36.53
C ARG A 710 -29.64 -34.57 -36.94
N LEU A 711 -29.99 -35.83 -36.76
CA LEU A 711 -31.32 -36.34 -37.04
C LEU A 711 -32.08 -36.60 -35.74
N PRO A 712 -33.40 -36.34 -35.71
CA PRO A 712 -34.25 -36.83 -34.65
C PRO A 712 -34.51 -38.35 -34.83
N ALA A 713 -34.83 -39.03 -33.74
CA ALA A 713 -35.33 -40.40 -33.80
C ALA A 713 -36.84 -40.39 -33.55
N LEU A 714 -37.61 -40.59 -34.62
CA LEU A 714 -39.07 -40.44 -34.64
C LEU A 714 -39.73 -41.80 -34.43
N THR A 715 -40.56 -41.94 -33.39
CA THR A 715 -41.09 -43.25 -32.99
C THR A 715 -42.54 -43.46 -33.41
N ALA A 716 -43.40 -42.44 -33.26
CA ALA A 716 -44.82 -42.55 -33.56
C ALA A 716 -45.43 -41.22 -34.02
N LEU A 717 -46.54 -41.32 -34.74
CA LEU A 717 -47.41 -40.19 -35.11
C LEU A 717 -48.84 -40.53 -34.69
N ASP A 718 -49.28 -39.95 -33.57
CA ASP A 718 -50.58 -40.23 -32.97
C ASP A 718 -51.62 -39.21 -33.49
N CYS A 719 -52.50 -39.62 -34.40
CA CYS A 719 -53.51 -38.73 -34.96
C CYS A 719 -54.89 -38.94 -34.32
N ALA A 720 -55.53 -37.86 -33.86
CA ALA A 720 -56.89 -37.91 -33.35
C ALA A 720 -57.92 -38.08 -34.49
N PRO A 721 -59.04 -38.78 -34.29
CA PRO A 721 -60.09 -38.87 -35.29
C PRO A 721 -60.71 -37.49 -35.59
N ALA A 722 -61.12 -37.26 -36.84
CA ALA A 722 -61.78 -36.06 -37.36
C ALA A 722 -60.90 -34.78 -37.50
N ASN A 723 -59.66 -34.90 -38.03
CA ASN A 723 -58.80 -33.77 -38.40
C ASN A 723 -58.47 -32.78 -37.27
N LYS A 724 -58.52 -33.22 -36.00
CA LYS A 724 -58.22 -32.38 -34.83
C LYS A 724 -56.71 -32.20 -34.56
N GLY A 725 -55.85 -32.76 -35.41
CA GLY A 725 -54.38 -32.69 -35.31
C GLY A 725 -53.73 -34.03 -34.95
N CYS A 726 -52.42 -34.10 -35.10
CA CYS A 726 -51.60 -35.24 -34.72
C CYS A 726 -50.52 -34.83 -33.72
N THR A 727 -50.05 -35.76 -32.89
CA THR A 727 -48.88 -35.54 -32.04
C THR A 727 -47.72 -36.40 -32.54
N LEU A 728 -46.62 -35.76 -32.93
CA LEU A 728 -45.38 -36.42 -33.31
C LEU A 728 -44.56 -36.77 -32.06
N VAL A 729 -44.17 -38.04 -31.93
CA VAL A 729 -43.46 -38.57 -30.77
C VAL A 729 -42.06 -39.03 -31.18
N GLY A 730 -41.06 -38.73 -30.35
CA GLY A 730 -39.70 -39.17 -30.59
C GLY A 730 -38.70 -38.61 -29.60
N ARG A 731 -37.42 -38.74 -29.96
CA ARG A 731 -36.28 -38.22 -29.21
C ARG A 731 -35.46 -37.29 -30.10
N ASP A 732 -34.69 -36.42 -29.45
CA ASP A 732 -33.82 -35.45 -30.12
C ASP A 732 -34.59 -34.52 -31.09
N LEU A 733 -35.89 -34.30 -30.81
CA LEU A 733 -36.80 -33.47 -31.61
C LEU A 733 -36.36 -32.00 -31.68
N PHE A 734 -35.47 -31.59 -30.78
CA PHE A 734 -34.81 -30.29 -30.79
C PHE A 734 -34.00 -30.01 -32.05
N THR A 735 -33.60 -31.06 -32.79
CA THR A 735 -32.92 -30.95 -34.09
C THR A 735 -33.84 -30.44 -35.20
N ILE A 736 -35.15 -30.46 -34.98
CA ILE A 736 -36.16 -29.98 -35.93
C ILE A 736 -36.43 -28.49 -35.69
N ALA A 737 -36.41 -27.70 -36.77
CA ALA A 737 -36.80 -26.31 -36.80
C ALA A 737 -38.28 -26.12 -37.13
N ALA A 738 -38.83 -26.91 -38.06
CA ALA A 738 -40.23 -26.86 -38.44
C ALA A 738 -40.74 -28.21 -38.97
N VAL A 739 -42.04 -28.48 -38.78
CA VAL A 739 -42.74 -29.69 -39.27
C VAL A 739 -43.95 -29.27 -40.09
N GLY A 740 -44.09 -29.78 -41.32
CA GLY A 740 -45.22 -29.49 -42.20
C GLY A 740 -45.74 -30.71 -42.95
N ALA A 741 -46.92 -30.57 -43.57
CA ALA A 741 -47.56 -31.61 -44.37
C ALA A 741 -47.12 -31.60 -45.86
N THR A 742 -46.48 -30.51 -46.31
CA THR A 742 -46.05 -30.28 -47.68
C THR A 742 -44.57 -29.89 -47.75
N ALA A 743 -43.92 -30.13 -48.89
CA ALA A 743 -42.48 -29.89 -49.09
C ALA A 743 -42.08 -28.41 -49.01
N ASP A 744 -43.00 -27.48 -49.32
CA ASP A 744 -42.80 -26.03 -49.19
C ASP A 744 -42.92 -25.54 -47.73
N LEU A 745 -43.34 -26.42 -46.81
CA LEU A 745 -43.58 -26.13 -45.40
C LEU A 745 -44.59 -24.99 -45.18
N ALA A 746 -45.57 -24.85 -46.08
CA ALA A 746 -46.69 -23.95 -45.89
C ALA A 746 -47.46 -24.31 -44.60
N ASN A 747 -47.71 -23.31 -43.75
CA ASN A 747 -48.35 -23.48 -42.43
C ASN A 747 -47.66 -24.49 -41.49
N ALA A 748 -46.34 -24.69 -41.65
CA ALA A 748 -45.59 -25.59 -40.78
C ALA A 748 -45.58 -25.12 -39.32
N VAL A 749 -45.57 -26.08 -38.40
CA VAL A 749 -45.37 -25.83 -36.97
C VAL A 749 -43.89 -25.57 -36.74
N ALA A 750 -43.55 -24.32 -36.42
CA ALA A 750 -42.19 -23.95 -36.05
C ALA A 750 -41.89 -24.32 -34.60
N LEU A 751 -40.75 -24.95 -34.37
CA LEU A 751 -40.28 -25.27 -33.03
C LEU A 751 -39.37 -24.15 -32.50
N PRO A 752 -39.53 -23.69 -31.25
CA PRO A 752 -38.64 -22.71 -30.65
C PRO A 752 -37.22 -23.25 -30.49
N ALA A 753 -36.23 -22.37 -30.56
CA ALA A 753 -34.85 -22.72 -30.22
C ALA A 753 -34.77 -23.18 -28.75
N GLY A 754 -34.13 -24.32 -28.49
CA GLY A 754 -34.04 -24.90 -27.13
C GLY A 754 -35.24 -25.75 -26.69
N PHE A 755 -36.13 -26.14 -27.61
CA PHE A 755 -37.14 -27.17 -27.35
C PHE A 755 -36.47 -28.45 -26.81
N VAL A 756 -36.96 -29.04 -25.72
CA VAL A 756 -36.40 -30.29 -25.13
C VAL A 756 -37.45 -31.40 -24.95
N GLY A 757 -38.65 -31.20 -25.50
CA GLY A 757 -39.75 -32.15 -25.37
C GLY A 757 -39.60 -33.38 -26.27
N GLY A 758 -40.26 -34.49 -25.89
CA GLY A 758 -40.37 -35.71 -26.70
C GLY A 758 -41.65 -35.80 -27.53
N ARG A 759 -42.48 -34.75 -27.53
CA ARG A 759 -43.79 -34.70 -28.23
C ARG A 759 -44.01 -33.32 -28.85
N ILE A 760 -44.45 -33.27 -30.11
CA ILE A 760 -44.80 -32.04 -30.82
C ILE A 760 -46.25 -32.14 -31.28
N ASP A 761 -47.09 -31.18 -30.88
CA ASP A 761 -48.47 -31.10 -31.36
C ASP A 761 -48.52 -30.42 -32.74
N LEU A 762 -49.17 -31.08 -33.68
CA LEU A 762 -49.33 -30.68 -35.09
C LEU A 762 -50.82 -30.40 -35.37
N PRO A 763 -51.34 -29.22 -35.01
CA PRO A 763 -52.75 -28.88 -35.19
C PRO A 763 -53.12 -28.86 -36.68
N GLY A 764 -54.28 -29.45 -37.02
CA GLY A 764 -54.80 -29.48 -38.39
C GLY A 764 -54.07 -30.42 -39.36
N LEU A 765 -53.06 -31.16 -38.91
CA LEU A 765 -52.32 -32.13 -39.72
C LEU A 765 -53.00 -33.51 -39.66
N SER A 766 -53.15 -34.17 -40.80
CA SER A 766 -53.69 -35.55 -40.91
C SER A 766 -52.91 -36.44 -41.91
N ALA A 767 -51.76 -35.94 -42.39
CA ALA A 767 -50.92 -36.63 -43.37
C ALA A 767 -50.02 -37.68 -42.71
N LYS A 768 -49.87 -38.85 -43.35
CA LYS A 768 -48.90 -39.89 -42.95
C LYS A 768 -47.45 -39.60 -43.37
N ARG A 769 -47.26 -38.62 -44.25
CA ARG A 769 -45.94 -38.14 -44.69
C ARG A 769 -45.71 -36.75 -44.09
N LEU A 770 -44.56 -36.58 -43.47
CA LEU A 770 -44.15 -35.31 -42.87
C LEU A 770 -42.90 -34.77 -43.58
N PHE A 771 -42.85 -33.45 -43.70
CA PHE A 771 -41.69 -32.72 -44.16
C PHE A 771 -41.10 -31.95 -42.98
N LEU A 772 -39.79 -32.06 -42.80
CA LEU A 772 -39.07 -31.50 -41.66
C LEU A 772 -38.00 -30.54 -42.17
N ARG A 773 -37.89 -29.37 -41.54
CA ARG A 773 -36.71 -28.52 -41.67
C ARG A 773 -35.79 -28.80 -40.50
N LEU A 774 -34.56 -29.23 -40.76
CA LEU A 774 -33.56 -29.46 -39.71
C LEU A 774 -32.89 -28.12 -39.33
N ARG A 775 -32.53 -27.95 -38.06
CA ARG A 775 -31.79 -26.75 -37.61
C ARG A 775 -30.40 -26.66 -38.20
N ASP A 776 -29.77 -27.81 -38.42
CA ASP A 776 -28.40 -27.91 -38.93
C ASP A 776 -28.32 -27.77 -40.46
N ALA A 777 -29.47 -27.78 -41.16
CA ALA A 777 -29.58 -27.61 -42.61
C ALA A 777 -30.85 -26.81 -42.95
N PRO A 778 -30.86 -25.49 -42.71
CA PRO A 778 -32.06 -24.65 -42.89
C PRO A 778 -32.53 -24.58 -44.34
N ASP A 779 -31.62 -24.76 -45.30
CA ASP A 779 -31.88 -24.68 -46.74
C ASP A 779 -32.40 -25.98 -47.34
N ALA A 780 -32.48 -27.06 -46.55
CA ALA A 780 -32.95 -28.36 -46.99
C ALA A 780 -34.23 -28.78 -46.24
N VAL A 781 -35.14 -29.44 -46.96
CA VAL A 781 -36.32 -30.10 -46.40
C VAL A 781 -36.13 -31.60 -46.55
N VAL A 782 -36.32 -32.33 -45.45
CA VAL A 782 -36.22 -33.79 -45.39
C VAL A 782 -37.60 -34.39 -45.17
N GLU A 783 -37.81 -35.62 -45.60
CA GLU A 783 -39.14 -36.27 -45.49
C GLU A 783 -39.09 -37.59 -44.72
N THR A 784 -40.20 -37.93 -44.10
CA THR A 784 -40.40 -39.21 -43.41
C THR A 784 -41.86 -39.67 -43.57
N THR A 785 -42.09 -40.98 -43.51
CA THR A 785 -43.42 -41.59 -43.65
C THR A 785 -43.68 -42.54 -42.47
N PHE A 786 -44.86 -42.43 -41.84
CA PHE A 786 -45.24 -43.14 -40.62
C PHE A 786 -46.11 -44.38 -40.81
#